data_AF-A0A2I4C9M8-F1
#
_entry.id   AF-A0A2I4C9M8-F1
#
_cell.length_a   1.000
_cell.length_b   1.000
_cell.length_c   1.000
_cell.angle_alpha   90.00
_cell.angle_beta   90.00
_cell.angle_gamma   90.00
#
_symmetry.space_group_name_H-M   'P 1'
#
loop_
_entity.id
_entity.type
_entity.pdbx_description
1 polymer ?
#
loop_
_entity_poly.entity_id
_entity_poly.type
_entity_poly.pdbx_seq_one_letter_code
_entity_poly.pdbx_strand_id
1 'polypeptide(L)'
;KNADTITAEIQDTLKYKEDQLPLQGEIWKELTCLEKEEFRLRKVGSENIETYKNNLQEQKKDLRRKQNSYKMSEAMKHFIRAISSPGTERCYFLKWMQMNLDNLSRIKLSGLRELYKEKCQDSENKEEIKEIDKQLSSSSLGSEHFFREMGQIYEASLFLPETDPSRQQLQHLPRLCAQLLLDGFPLELVDGDASNIPLRWVSDVLSQLNDLVSPNNKILVATVLGVQSTGKSTLLNTMFGVQFAVSSGRCTRGAFMLLIKVNEVLKKTLNCDFMMIIDTEGLKSPDMTQLDNSYEHDNELATLVVGLSDITIINIAMENSTEMKDILQIVVHAFLRMKEVGKKPKCQFVHQNVSDVSAHEKNLRDRQLFLQQLNEMTQAAAKMEKKEKNKNFTDVMEYNPDTGNSYIPGLWDGNPPMAPVNAGYSEAVYELKKNIIQQLKNCESTSNNILEFRKWMKSLWTAVKHENFIFSFRNSLVADAYMKLCSKFNKWEWEFRKAMYIWVINAETRISNFGSVAAKSELSDLRDFISQLKSEAATELTGWETKLLNNLKEYFKQTEGHVHLVERYREEFSNSIKNLRQQEESSVINQLTAAADNKQGIKELPKIQENHTKEIVKAVCSLIDECRTEKDQMTDLELNKEFDQMWIKTLNTLTFTAQKPSDIFTSVSHHLRLNLSYKGSHASELLSEKRLVECGLQTFNFLIKGRFDEAFKNIKGLLNLIDPRQQIADSIIASCTDFVSDKMKSKNSYDDTDIQEILHIVDEKLNNAAVKLNIELEVSLKQHICGFAAREFQKMHEDFIEENDLKSCLQKHKERFCSNFKDLFYERDWYSRKLKMWV
;
A
#
# COMPACT_ATOMS: atom_id res chain seq x y z
N LYS A 1 -23.97 17.85 38.50
CA LYS A 1 -25.28 17.55 37.85
C LYS A 1 -25.11 16.94 36.47
N ASN A 2 -24.65 17.66 35.42
CA ASN A 2 -24.51 17.08 34.08
C ASN A 2 -23.58 15.85 34.07
N ALA A 3 -22.41 15.94 34.70
CA ALA A 3 -21.48 14.80 34.82
C ALA A 3 -22.13 13.62 35.55
N ASP A 4 -22.81 13.86 36.68
CA ASP A 4 -23.48 12.81 37.44
C ASP A 4 -24.61 12.14 36.63
N THR A 5 -25.39 12.93 35.88
CA THR A 5 -26.43 12.42 34.98
C THR A 5 -25.85 11.48 33.94
N ILE A 6 -24.77 11.87 33.27
CA ILE A 6 -24.10 11.02 32.27
C ILE A 6 -23.56 9.76 32.94
N THR A 7 -22.90 9.88 34.10
CA THR A 7 -22.24 8.73 34.73
C THR A 7 -23.19 7.77 35.43
N ALA A 8 -24.38 8.21 35.84
CA ALA A 8 -25.39 7.37 36.49
C ALA A 8 -25.97 6.30 35.54
N GLU A 9 -25.94 6.56 34.23
CA GLU A 9 -26.44 5.63 33.20
C GLU A 9 -25.41 4.53 32.84
N ILE A 10 -24.16 4.65 33.32
CA ILE A 10 -23.06 3.75 32.97
C ILE A 10 -23.10 2.49 33.86
N GLN A 11 -23.98 1.55 33.52
CA GLN A 11 -24.02 0.23 34.17
C GLN A 11 -23.01 -0.74 33.54
N ASP A 12 -23.01 -0.84 32.22
CA ASP A 12 -22.09 -1.65 31.42
C ASP A 12 -21.35 -0.71 30.46
N THR A 13 -20.02 -0.76 30.47
CA THR A 13 -19.21 0.21 29.71
C THR A 13 -19.27 -0.04 28.21
N LEU A 14 -19.34 -1.31 27.80
CA LEU A 14 -19.40 -1.72 26.41
C LEU A 14 -20.73 -1.32 25.80
N LYS A 15 -21.83 -1.75 26.41
CA LYS A 15 -23.19 -1.39 25.96
C LYS A 15 -23.39 0.11 25.97
N TYR A 16 -22.90 0.81 27.00
CA TYR A 16 -23.00 2.26 27.04
C TYR A 16 -22.30 2.93 25.86
N LYS A 17 -21.11 2.46 25.44
CA LYS A 17 -20.44 2.99 24.24
C LYS A 17 -21.25 2.70 22.98
N GLU A 18 -21.75 1.49 22.81
CA GLU A 18 -22.56 1.11 21.64
C GLU A 18 -23.86 1.92 21.54
N ASP A 19 -24.51 2.19 22.67
CA ASP A 19 -25.80 2.89 22.71
C ASP A 19 -25.64 4.43 22.67
N GLN A 20 -24.69 4.98 23.44
CA GLN A 20 -24.56 6.43 23.65
C GLN A 20 -23.46 7.07 22.81
N LEU A 21 -22.48 6.30 22.34
CA LEU A 21 -21.33 6.76 21.56
C LEU A 21 -21.10 5.91 20.27
N PRO A 22 -22.13 5.70 19.42
CA PRO A 22 -22.05 4.76 18.30
C PRO A 22 -21.16 5.20 17.13
N LEU A 23 -20.95 6.50 16.90
CA LEU A 23 -20.30 6.98 15.67
C LEU A 23 -18.79 6.70 15.65
N GLN A 24 -18.14 6.61 16.82
CA GLN A 24 -16.72 6.23 16.94
C GLN A 24 -16.46 4.71 16.90
N GLY A 25 -17.53 3.89 16.83
CA GLY A 25 -17.44 2.43 16.86
C GLY A 25 -17.08 1.81 15.51
N GLU A 26 -17.76 0.72 15.15
CA GLU A 26 -17.44 -0.07 13.95
C GLU A 26 -17.47 0.73 12.64
N ILE A 27 -18.38 1.71 12.51
CA ILE A 27 -18.46 2.52 11.29
C ILE A 27 -17.15 3.31 11.06
N TRP A 28 -16.55 3.83 12.13
CA TRP A 28 -15.30 4.59 12.03
C TRP A 28 -14.10 3.70 11.71
N LYS A 29 -14.06 2.48 12.27
CA LYS A 29 -13.04 1.48 11.93
C LYS A 29 -13.14 1.06 10.46
N GLU A 30 -14.35 0.80 9.98
CA GLU A 30 -14.59 0.42 8.57
C GLU A 30 -14.22 1.56 7.62
N LEU A 31 -14.60 2.80 7.94
CA LEU A 31 -14.17 3.99 7.19
C LEU A 31 -12.64 4.09 7.12
N THR A 32 -11.94 3.83 8.22
CA THR A 32 -10.48 3.84 8.23
C THR A 32 -9.89 2.78 7.31
N CYS A 33 -10.41 1.55 7.36
CA CYS A 33 -9.98 0.47 6.47
C CYS A 33 -10.15 0.85 4.99
N LEU A 34 -11.29 1.45 4.63
CA LEU A 34 -11.56 1.91 3.26
C LEU A 34 -10.66 3.08 2.86
N GLU A 35 -10.38 4.02 3.77
CA GLU A 35 -9.45 5.12 3.50
C GLU A 35 -8.03 4.60 3.24
N LYS A 36 -7.52 3.67 4.04
CA LYS A 36 -6.19 3.09 3.83
C LYS A 36 -6.15 2.27 2.53
N GLU A 37 -7.20 1.50 2.24
CA GLU A 37 -7.28 0.68 1.03
C GLU A 37 -7.35 1.51 -0.26
N GLU A 38 -7.99 2.68 -0.26
CA GLU A 38 -8.03 3.60 -1.40
C GLU A 38 -6.62 4.04 -1.85
N PHE A 39 -5.68 4.15 -0.90
CA PHE A 39 -4.30 4.53 -1.15
C PHE A 39 -3.38 3.33 -1.39
N ARG A 40 -3.56 2.23 -0.63
CA ARG A 40 -2.68 1.06 -0.67
C ARG A 40 -3.04 0.05 -1.76
N LEU A 41 -4.31 -0.01 -2.17
CA LEU A 41 -4.83 -0.86 -3.24
C LEU A 41 -4.46 -2.35 -3.08
N ARG A 42 -4.45 -2.87 -1.84
CA ARG A 42 -3.99 -4.23 -1.55
C ARG A 42 -4.94 -5.31 -2.09
N LYS A 43 -6.23 -5.00 -2.20
CA LYS A 43 -7.29 -5.96 -2.56
C LYS A 43 -7.85 -5.78 -3.99
N VAL A 44 -7.20 -4.97 -4.83
CA VAL A 44 -7.66 -4.70 -6.22
C VAL A 44 -7.72 -5.96 -7.09
N GLY A 45 -6.78 -6.89 -6.93
CA GLY A 45 -6.70 -8.06 -7.81
C GLY A 45 -6.54 -7.66 -9.29
N SER A 46 -7.39 -8.22 -10.16
CA SER A 46 -7.45 -7.94 -11.59
C SER A 46 -8.48 -6.87 -11.99
N GLU A 47 -9.15 -6.22 -11.03
CA GLU A 47 -10.13 -5.18 -11.33
C GLU A 47 -9.50 -3.87 -11.84
N ASN A 48 -10.27 -3.12 -12.62
CA ASN A 48 -9.88 -1.77 -13.03
C ASN A 48 -9.78 -0.84 -11.80
N ILE A 49 -8.66 -0.12 -11.71
CA ILE A 49 -8.29 0.73 -10.58
C ILE A 49 -9.33 1.82 -10.32
N GLU A 50 -9.84 2.44 -11.38
CA GLU A 50 -10.74 3.58 -11.30
C GLU A 50 -12.11 3.13 -10.82
N THR A 51 -12.61 2.01 -11.37
CA THR A 51 -13.84 1.36 -10.90
C THR A 51 -13.73 0.96 -9.44
N TYR A 52 -12.60 0.36 -9.04
CA TYR A 52 -12.37 -0.05 -7.65
C TYR A 52 -12.32 1.16 -6.70
N LYS A 53 -11.57 2.22 -7.04
CA LYS A 53 -11.53 3.46 -6.23
C LYS A 53 -12.90 4.12 -6.14
N ASN A 54 -13.66 4.16 -7.23
CA ASN A 54 -15.02 4.71 -7.23
C ASN A 54 -15.95 3.90 -6.31
N ASN A 55 -15.86 2.57 -6.33
CA ASN A 55 -16.59 1.69 -5.42
C ASN A 55 -16.24 1.97 -3.94
N LEU A 56 -14.94 2.08 -3.62
CA LEU A 56 -14.51 2.45 -2.26
C LEU A 56 -15.04 3.83 -1.84
N GLN A 57 -15.08 4.81 -2.75
CA GLN A 57 -15.65 6.13 -2.47
C GLN A 57 -17.16 6.09 -2.23
N GLU A 58 -17.88 5.24 -2.96
CA GLU A 58 -19.31 5.03 -2.74
C GLU A 58 -19.59 4.38 -1.38
N GLN A 59 -18.85 3.32 -1.03
CA GLN A 59 -18.94 2.68 0.29
C GLN A 59 -18.65 3.66 1.43
N LYS A 60 -17.61 4.50 1.31
CA LYS A 60 -17.33 5.56 2.31
C LYS A 60 -18.49 6.55 2.43
N LYS A 61 -19.11 6.96 1.31
CA LYS A 61 -20.29 7.85 1.33
C LYS A 61 -21.47 7.17 2.04
N ASP A 62 -21.70 5.88 1.80
CA ASP A 62 -22.76 5.12 2.47
C ASP A 62 -22.53 5.01 3.98
N LEU A 63 -21.31 4.76 4.43
CA LEU A 63 -20.96 4.77 5.84
C LEU A 63 -21.16 6.15 6.48
N ARG A 64 -20.82 7.24 5.78
CA ARG A 64 -21.09 8.61 6.28
C ARG A 64 -22.58 8.93 6.32
N ARG A 65 -23.38 8.46 5.34
CA ARG A 65 -24.86 8.55 5.40
C ARG A 65 -25.40 7.76 6.60
N LYS A 66 -24.85 6.57 6.85
CA LYS A 66 -25.19 5.74 8.01
C LYS A 66 -24.83 6.45 9.33
N GLN A 67 -23.66 7.08 9.46
CA GLN A 67 -23.34 7.90 10.64
C GLN A 67 -24.33 9.05 10.84
N ASN A 68 -24.71 9.74 9.76
CA ASN A 68 -25.68 10.84 9.82
C ASN A 68 -27.13 10.40 10.11
N SER A 69 -27.47 9.11 9.96
CA SER A 69 -28.81 8.61 10.30
C SER A 69 -28.99 8.40 11.81
N TYR A 70 -27.90 8.30 12.57
CA TYR A 70 -27.95 8.24 14.03
C TYR A 70 -28.35 9.59 14.61
N LYS A 71 -29.29 9.57 15.55
CA LYS A 71 -29.63 10.76 16.34
C LYS A 71 -28.58 10.96 17.43
N MET A 72 -28.22 12.22 17.68
CA MET A 72 -27.34 12.55 18.79
C MET A 72 -27.94 12.08 20.11
N SER A 73 -27.17 11.30 20.87
CA SER A 73 -27.58 10.70 22.14
C SER A 73 -27.82 11.76 23.22
N GLU A 74 -28.61 11.41 24.23
CA GLU A 74 -28.84 12.31 25.38
C GLU A 74 -27.55 12.57 26.15
N ALA A 75 -26.68 11.55 26.29
CA ALA A 75 -25.35 11.73 26.87
C ALA A 75 -24.52 12.79 26.12
N MET A 76 -24.49 12.74 24.78
CA MET A 76 -23.76 13.71 23.97
C MET A 76 -24.37 15.12 24.02
N LYS A 77 -25.71 15.24 24.07
CA LYS A 77 -26.38 16.53 24.30
C LYS A 77 -25.97 17.16 25.63
N HIS A 78 -25.99 16.39 26.71
CA HIS A 78 -25.57 16.86 28.03
C HIS A 78 -24.08 17.20 28.05
N PHE A 79 -23.24 16.38 27.42
CA PHE A 79 -21.80 16.62 27.32
C PHE A 79 -21.51 17.93 26.59
N ILE A 80 -22.01 18.11 25.35
CA ILE A 80 -21.81 19.31 24.53
C ILE A 80 -22.35 20.56 25.25
N ARG A 81 -23.53 20.47 25.87
CA ARG A 81 -24.09 21.57 26.66
C ARG A 81 -23.17 21.96 27.82
N ALA A 82 -22.64 20.98 28.55
CA ALA A 82 -21.79 21.23 29.71
C ALA A 82 -20.42 21.79 29.31
N ILE A 83 -19.81 21.31 28.23
CA ILE A 83 -18.53 21.87 27.74
C ILE A 83 -18.71 23.24 27.09
N SER A 84 -19.92 23.58 26.62
CA SER A 84 -20.25 24.91 26.10
C SER A 84 -20.48 25.95 27.19
N SER A 85 -20.56 25.55 28.47
CA SER A 85 -20.63 26.48 29.60
C SER A 85 -19.37 27.36 29.69
N PRO A 86 -19.47 28.61 30.15
CA PRO A 86 -18.34 29.51 30.25
C PRO A 86 -17.42 29.22 31.44
N GLY A 87 -16.12 29.50 31.26
CA GLY A 87 -15.14 29.65 32.33
C GLY A 87 -15.01 28.43 33.25
N THR A 88 -15.16 28.66 34.55
CA THR A 88 -14.85 27.68 35.60
C THR A 88 -15.82 26.49 35.61
N GLU A 89 -17.09 26.67 35.21
CA GLU A 89 -18.07 25.58 35.20
C GLU A 89 -17.64 24.45 34.25
N ARG A 90 -17.12 24.81 33.07
CA ARG A 90 -16.55 23.87 32.09
C ARG A 90 -15.39 23.07 32.68
N CYS A 91 -14.46 23.75 33.35
CA CYS A 91 -13.32 23.09 33.98
C CYS A 91 -13.75 22.13 35.11
N TYR A 92 -14.69 22.56 35.95
CA TYR A 92 -15.28 21.70 36.98
C TYR A 92 -15.98 20.49 36.37
N PHE A 93 -16.78 20.68 35.33
CA PHE A 93 -17.47 19.59 34.64
C PHE A 93 -16.47 18.55 34.12
N LEU A 94 -15.44 18.97 33.38
CA LEU A 94 -14.45 18.04 32.82
C LEU A 94 -13.68 17.30 33.91
N LYS A 95 -13.29 17.99 35.00
CA LYS A 95 -12.61 17.34 36.12
C LYS A 95 -13.51 16.37 36.89
N TRP A 96 -14.75 16.75 37.11
CA TRP A 96 -15.72 15.89 37.78
C TRP A 96 -16.05 14.66 36.93
N MET A 97 -16.21 14.85 35.61
CA MET A 97 -16.43 13.77 34.66
C MET A 97 -15.24 12.78 34.66
N GLN A 98 -14.01 13.30 34.61
CA GLN A 98 -12.80 12.48 34.69
C GLN A 98 -12.76 11.65 35.98
N MET A 99 -12.97 12.28 37.14
CA MET A 99 -12.99 11.59 38.44
C MET A 99 -14.07 10.50 38.52
N ASN A 100 -15.29 10.79 38.05
CA ASN A 100 -16.38 9.82 38.07
C ASN A 100 -16.08 8.61 37.16
N LEU A 101 -15.57 8.85 35.95
CA LEU A 101 -15.21 7.78 35.00
C LEU A 101 -14.05 6.92 35.51
N ASP A 102 -13.04 7.54 36.12
CA ASP A 102 -11.91 6.82 36.70
C ASP A 102 -12.34 5.97 37.90
N ASN A 103 -13.25 6.48 38.74
CA ASN A 103 -13.82 5.70 39.85
C ASN A 103 -14.64 4.50 39.35
N LEU A 104 -15.49 4.70 38.34
CA LEU A 104 -16.26 3.60 37.71
C LEU A 104 -15.34 2.55 37.10
N SER A 105 -14.31 3.00 36.37
CA SER A 105 -13.33 2.11 35.74
C SER A 105 -12.57 1.32 36.80
N ARG A 106 -12.16 1.95 37.91
CA ARG A 106 -11.43 1.28 38.99
C ARG A 106 -12.21 0.13 39.61
N ILE A 107 -13.51 0.32 39.86
CA ILE A 107 -14.40 -0.70 40.45
C ILE A 107 -14.60 -1.88 39.50
N LYS A 108 -14.85 -1.61 38.21
CA LYS A 108 -15.05 -2.67 37.21
C LYS A 108 -13.77 -3.44 36.91
N LEU A 109 -12.66 -2.73 36.70
CA LEU A 109 -11.37 -3.33 36.37
C LEU A 109 -10.81 -4.15 37.54
N SER A 110 -11.07 -3.77 38.80
CA SER A 110 -10.65 -4.60 39.94
C SER A 110 -11.35 -5.95 39.95
N GLY A 111 -12.67 -5.97 39.72
CA GLY A 111 -13.43 -7.23 39.65
C GLY A 111 -13.00 -8.12 38.49
N LEU A 112 -12.80 -7.55 37.29
CA LEU A 112 -12.32 -8.30 36.13
C LEU A 112 -10.89 -8.84 36.33
N ARG A 113 -10.00 -8.09 37.00
CA ARG A 113 -8.63 -8.55 37.31
C ARG A 113 -8.61 -9.67 38.34
N GLU A 114 -9.50 -9.63 39.33
CA GLU A 114 -9.65 -10.72 40.30
C GLU A 114 -10.13 -11.99 39.61
N LEU A 115 -11.15 -11.88 38.76
CA LEU A 115 -11.65 -13.00 37.95
C LEU A 115 -10.58 -13.56 37.00
N TYR A 116 -9.81 -12.68 36.35
CA TYR A 116 -8.67 -13.07 35.52
C TYR A 116 -7.63 -13.88 36.32
N LYS A 117 -7.25 -13.40 37.51
CA LYS A 117 -6.28 -14.08 38.39
C LYS A 117 -6.78 -15.44 38.89
N GLU A 118 -8.08 -15.56 39.18
CA GLU A 118 -8.69 -16.83 39.57
C GLU A 118 -8.66 -17.82 38.40
N LYS A 119 -9.11 -17.40 37.22
CA LYS A 119 -9.21 -18.25 36.04
C LYS A 119 -7.87 -18.65 35.44
N CYS A 120 -6.82 -17.84 35.59
CA CYS A 120 -5.45 -18.17 35.20
C CYS A 120 -4.81 -19.30 36.02
N GLN A 121 -5.41 -19.73 37.14
CA GLN A 121 -4.88 -20.84 37.94
C GLN A 121 -5.17 -22.21 37.30
N ASP A 122 -6.19 -22.31 36.44
CA ASP A 122 -6.55 -23.53 35.71
C ASP A 122 -6.23 -23.42 34.22
N SER A 123 -5.37 -24.31 33.73
CA SER A 123 -4.86 -24.29 32.35
C SER A 123 -5.90 -24.64 31.26
N GLU A 124 -7.10 -25.10 31.64
CA GLU A 124 -8.21 -25.41 30.74
C GLU A 124 -9.05 -24.17 30.37
N ASN A 125 -8.94 -23.05 31.10
CA ASN A 125 -9.81 -21.86 30.94
C ASN A 125 -9.36 -20.89 29.83
N LYS A 126 -8.66 -21.36 28.78
CA LYS A 126 -8.04 -20.46 27.77
C LYS A 126 -9.04 -19.56 27.05
N GLU A 127 -10.27 -20.03 26.78
CA GLU A 127 -11.29 -19.20 26.12
C GLU A 127 -11.93 -18.18 27.07
N GLU A 128 -12.19 -18.55 28.33
CA GLU A 128 -12.70 -17.62 29.34
C GLU A 128 -11.68 -16.51 29.65
N ILE A 129 -10.39 -16.84 29.73
CA ILE A 129 -9.30 -15.87 29.91
C ILE A 129 -9.27 -14.88 28.74
N LYS A 130 -9.44 -15.35 27.50
CA LYS A 130 -9.52 -14.47 26.32
C LYS A 130 -10.73 -13.54 26.37
N GLU A 131 -11.88 -14.03 26.81
CA GLU A 131 -13.08 -13.20 26.95
C GLU A 131 -12.91 -12.14 28.07
N ILE A 132 -12.29 -12.52 29.19
CA ILE A 132 -11.97 -11.56 30.27
C ILE A 132 -10.96 -10.51 29.79
N ASP A 133 -9.93 -10.88 29.02
CA ASP A 133 -8.99 -9.93 28.41
C ASP A 133 -9.68 -8.97 27.44
N LYS A 134 -10.60 -9.48 26.62
CA LYS A 134 -11.43 -8.65 25.74
C LYS A 134 -12.31 -7.70 26.54
N GLN A 135 -12.87 -8.13 27.66
CA GLN A 135 -13.63 -7.26 28.56
C GLN A 135 -12.74 -6.24 29.26
N LEU A 136 -11.54 -6.59 29.69
CA LEU A 136 -10.58 -5.68 30.32
C LEU A 136 -10.16 -4.55 29.37
N SER A 137 -9.84 -4.89 28.12
CA SER A 137 -9.44 -3.90 27.10
C SER A 137 -10.59 -2.95 26.73
N SER A 138 -11.81 -3.49 26.64
CA SER A 138 -12.98 -2.75 26.15
C SER A 138 -13.79 -2.03 27.23
N SER A 139 -13.59 -2.38 28.52
CA SER A 139 -14.24 -1.75 29.68
C SER A 139 -13.68 -0.38 30.07
N SER A 140 -12.69 0.15 29.35
CA SER A 140 -12.13 1.47 29.59
C SER A 140 -13.03 2.57 29.02
N LEU A 141 -13.42 3.59 29.81
CA LEU A 141 -14.20 4.73 29.32
C LEU A 141 -13.75 6.02 29.99
N GLY A 142 -13.50 7.05 29.19
CA GLY A 142 -12.99 8.34 29.63
C GLY A 142 -13.50 9.47 28.77
N SER A 143 -13.15 10.69 29.16
CA SER A 143 -13.58 11.90 28.46
C SER A 143 -13.13 11.91 26.99
N GLU A 144 -12.01 11.28 26.67
CA GLU A 144 -11.50 11.13 25.30
C GLU A 144 -12.53 10.49 24.36
N HIS A 145 -13.29 9.50 24.83
CA HIS A 145 -14.33 8.85 24.02
C HIS A 145 -15.48 9.82 23.68
N PHE A 146 -15.85 10.71 24.59
CA PHE A 146 -16.89 11.73 24.32
C PHE A 146 -16.38 12.78 23.32
N PHE A 147 -15.12 13.19 23.43
CA PHE A 147 -14.50 14.09 22.45
C PHE A 147 -14.37 13.44 21.07
N ARG A 148 -14.03 12.14 21.02
CA ARG A 148 -13.96 11.36 19.78
C ARG A 148 -15.33 11.24 19.11
N GLU A 149 -16.38 10.95 19.88
CA GLU A 149 -17.76 10.92 19.38
C GLU A 149 -18.16 12.27 18.79
N MET A 150 -17.87 13.35 19.52
CA MET A 150 -18.15 14.71 19.07
C MET A 150 -17.42 15.04 17.76
N GLY A 151 -16.17 14.60 17.60
CA GLY A 151 -15.42 14.74 16.36
C GLY A 151 -16.06 13.99 15.20
N GLN A 152 -16.54 12.76 15.42
CA GLN A 152 -17.25 11.98 14.39
C GLN A 152 -18.61 12.56 14.03
N ILE A 153 -19.37 13.09 15.00
CA ILE A 153 -20.61 13.83 14.76
C ILE A 153 -20.33 15.03 13.85
N TYR A 154 -19.29 15.81 14.15
CA TYR A 154 -18.88 16.94 13.33
C TYR A 154 -18.47 16.51 11.91
N GLU A 155 -17.57 15.52 11.78
CA GLU A 155 -17.11 15.06 10.46
C GLU A 155 -18.25 14.51 9.60
N ALA A 156 -19.16 13.72 10.18
CA ALA A 156 -20.32 13.20 9.47
C ALA A 156 -21.20 14.34 8.97
N SER A 157 -21.43 15.37 9.78
CA SER A 157 -22.25 16.53 9.40
C SER A 157 -21.73 17.30 8.18
N LEU A 158 -20.41 17.26 7.91
CA LEU A 158 -19.82 17.91 6.75
C LEU A 158 -20.22 17.28 5.41
N PHE A 159 -20.75 16.04 5.43
CA PHE A 159 -21.30 15.38 4.24
C PHE A 159 -22.75 15.79 3.93
N LEU A 160 -23.39 16.55 4.82
CA LEU A 160 -24.70 17.16 4.59
C LEU A 160 -24.57 18.49 3.82
N PRO A 161 -25.61 18.94 3.11
CA PRO A 161 -25.63 20.25 2.46
C PRO A 161 -25.30 21.39 3.44
N GLU A 162 -24.67 22.47 2.95
CA GLU A 162 -24.31 23.63 3.80
C GLU A 162 -25.51 24.33 4.43
N THR A 163 -26.68 24.21 3.82
CA THR A 163 -27.95 24.75 4.30
C THR A 163 -28.63 23.85 5.34
N ASP A 164 -28.11 22.65 5.62
CA ASP A 164 -28.72 21.73 6.57
C ASP A 164 -28.62 22.29 8.01
N PRO A 165 -29.75 22.37 8.75
CA PRO A 165 -29.76 22.90 10.11
C PRO A 165 -28.82 22.14 11.07
N SER A 166 -28.69 20.82 10.89
CA SER A 166 -27.85 19.96 11.73
C SER A 166 -26.39 20.32 11.56
N ARG A 167 -25.95 20.56 10.31
CA ARG A 167 -24.59 21.01 10.00
C ARG A 167 -24.31 22.39 10.59
N GLN A 168 -25.25 23.33 10.46
CA GLN A 168 -25.10 24.69 11.00
C GLN A 168 -24.97 24.71 12.53
N GLN A 169 -25.76 23.91 13.22
CA GLN A 169 -25.72 23.82 14.69
C GLN A 169 -24.38 23.30 15.20
N LEU A 170 -23.64 22.50 14.42
CA LEU A 170 -22.40 21.84 14.85
C LEU A 170 -21.13 22.63 14.48
N GLN A 171 -21.22 23.74 13.72
CA GLN A 171 -20.05 24.51 13.27
C GLN A 171 -19.21 25.13 14.39
N HIS A 172 -19.80 25.31 15.59
CA HIS A 172 -19.10 25.89 16.73
C HIS A 172 -18.19 24.90 17.48
N LEU A 173 -18.35 23.59 17.25
CA LEU A 173 -17.64 22.55 18.01
C LEU A 173 -16.11 22.61 17.86
N PRO A 174 -15.53 22.81 16.65
CA PRO A 174 -14.09 22.93 16.51
C PRO A 174 -13.51 24.12 17.30
N ARG A 175 -14.24 25.24 17.34
CA ARG A 175 -13.84 26.43 18.12
C ARG A 175 -13.87 26.17 19.61
N LEU A 176 -14.85 25.38 20.07
CA LEU A 176 -14.95 24.98 21.47
C LEU A 176 -13.75 24.11 21.91
N CYS A 177 -13.38 23.12 21.09
CA CYS A 177 -12.18 22.31 21.35
C CYS A 177 -10.88 23.11 21.26
N ALA A 178 -10.80 24.10 20.38
CA ALA A 178 -9.66 25.01 20.32
C ALA A 178 -9.50 25.82 21.63
N GLN A 179 -10.60 26.25 22.24
CA GLN A 179 -10.57 26.88 23.56
C GLN A 179 -10.13 25.91 24.66
N LEU A 180 -10.59 24.66 24.63
CA LEU A 180 -10.17 23.64 25.60
C LEU A 180 -8.66 23.35 25.50
N LEU A 181 -8.11 23.30 24.28
CA LEU A 181 -6.65 23.21 24.08
C LEU A 181 -5.91 24.39 24.70
N LEU A 182 -6.43 25.62 24.57
CA LEU A 182 -5.85 26.81 25.20
C LEU A 182 -5.91 26.78 26.73
N ASP A 183 -6.97 26.18 27.28
CA ASP A 183 -7.13 25.95 28.72
C ASP A 183 -6.24 24.81 29.24
N GLY A 184 -5.49 24.13 28.36
CA GLY A 184 -4.55 23.07 28.72
C GLY A 184 -5.19 21.67 28.81
N PHE A 185 -6.37 21.46 28.22
CA PHE A 185 -6.95 20.12 28.10
C PHE A 185 -6.36 19.37 26.90
N PRO A 186 -5.98 18.09 27.06
CA PRO A 186 -5.45 17.29 25.97
C PRO A 186 -6.54 16.99 24.93
N LEU A 187 -6.19 17.06 23.64
CA LEU A 187 -7.02 16.65 22.51
C LEU A 187 -6.40 15.43 21.82
N GLU A 188 -7.23 14.46 21.49
CA GLU A 188 -6.80 13.30 20.69
C GLU A 188 -6.45 13.73 19.26
N LEU A 189 -5.21 13.47 18.87
CA LEU A 189 -4.67 13.68 17.53
C LEU A 189 -4.80 12.42 16.68
N VAL A 190 -4.41 11.26 17.23
CA VAL A 190 -4.54 9.95 16.57
C VAL A 190 -5.45 9.10 17.43
N ASP A 191 -6.49 8.52 16.82
CA ASP A 191 -7.35 7.54 17.46
C ASP A 191 -6.66 6.17 17.42
N GLY A 192 -6.30 5.63 18.59
CA GLY A 192 -5.67 4.31 18.72
C GLY A 192 -6.62 3.12 18.63
N ASP A 193 -7.93 3.32 18.63
CA ASP A 193 -8.92 2.26 18.39
C ASP A 193 -9.11 1.99 16.90
N ALA A 194 -9.13 3.06 16.10
CA ALA A 194 -9.26 2.96 14.65
C ALA A 194 -7.92 3.01 13.90
N SER A 195 -6.83 3.42 14.56
CA SER A 195 -5.53 3.69 13.92
C SER A 195 -5.64 4.74 12.81
N ASN A 196 -6.35 5.86 13.09
CA ASN A 196 -6.56 6.95 12.14
C ASN A 196 -6.62 8.34 12.79
N ILE A 197 -6.46 9.38 11.97
CA ILE A 197 -6.70 10.77 12.35
C ILE A 197 -8.02 11.21 11.73
N PRO A 198 -9.00 11.72 12.51
CA PRO A 198 -10.14 12.43 11.96
C PRO A 198 -9.66 13.79 11.41
N LEU A 199 -9.14 13.73 10.17
CA LEU A 199 -8.35 14.81 9.56
C LEU A 199 -9.11 16.12 9.47
N ARG A 200 -10.43 16.08 9.19
CA ARG A 200 -11.23 17.31 9.07
C ARG A 200 -11.44 17.91 10.44
N TRP A 201 -11.82 17.10 11.41
CA TRP A 201 -11.99 17.52 12.80
C TRP A 201 -10.73 18.19 13.35
N VAL A 202 -9.59 17.51 13.36
CA VAL A 202 -8.34 18.04 13.92
C VAL A 202 -7.87 19.27 13.13
N SER A 203 -7.99 19.26 11.80
CA SER A 203 -7.61 20.42 10.97
C SER A 203 -8.44 21.65 11.30
N ASP A 204 -9.75 21.50 11.48
CA ASP A 204 -10.65 22.62 11.77
C ASP A 204 -10.44 23.13 13.19
N VAL A 205 -10.16 22.25 14.17
CA VAL A 205 -9.75 22.68 15.53
C VAL A 205 -8.47 23.51 15.48
N LEU A 206 -7.43 23.05 14.78
CA LEU A 206 -6.17 23.80 14.65
C LEU A 206 -6.35 25.13 13.90
N SER A 207 -7.30 25.18 12.95
CA SER A 207 -7.65 26.42 12.25
C SER A 207 -8.27 27.44 13.20
N GLN A 208 -9.26 27.00 13.98
CA GLN A 208 -9.89 27.85 15.00
C GLN A 208 -8.89 28.27 16.08
N LEU A 209 -7.98 27.38 16.49
CA LEU A 209 -6.91 27.68 17.43
C LEU A 209 -6.01 28.79 16.89
N ASN A 210 -5.58 28.70 15.63
CA ASN A 210 -4.79 29.74 14.97
C ASN A 210 -5.52 31.08 14.99
N ASP A 211 -6.81 31.10 14.68
CA ASP A 211 -7.61 32.34 14.66
C ASP A 211 -7.76 32.95 16.07
N LEU A 212 -7.85 32.11 17.11
CA LEU A 212 -7.95 32.55 18.51
C LEU A 212 -6.64 33.16 19.05
N VAL A 213 -5.49 32.73 18.56
CA VAL A 213 -4.17 33.19 19.08
C VAL A 213 -3.41 34.11 18.13
N SER A 214 -3.90 34.30 16.91
CA SER A 214 -3.30 35.19 15.91
C SER A 214 -3.15 36.62 16.48
N PRO A 215 -1.99 37.28 16.30
CA PRO A 215 -0.83 36.88 15.49
C PRO A 215 0.23 36.03 16.23
N ASN A 216 0.06 35.77 17.53
CA ASN A 216 1.01 35.02 18.37
C ASN A 216 0.80 33.50 18.20
N ASN A 217 1.13 32.96 17.04
CA ASN A 217 0.79 31.57 16.66
C ASN A 217 2.00 30.67 16.39
N LYS A 218 3.21 31.07 16.79
CA LYS A 218 4.41 30.25 16.60
C LYS A 218 4.43 29.11 17.61
N ILE A 219 4.69 27.90 17.13
CA ILE A 219 4.70 26.71 17.98
C ILE A 219 6.00 25.93 17.88
N LEU A 220 6.32 25.21 18.95
CA LEU A 220 7.32 24.16 19.00
C LEU A 220 6.67 22.88 19.50
N VAL A 221 7.01 21.75 18.90
CA VAL A 221 6.38 20.45 19.17
C VAL A 221 7.38 19.51 19.84
N ALA A 222 7.02 18.99 21.01
CA ALA A 222 7.76 17.97 21.72
C ALA A 222 6.91 16.72 21.92
N THR A 223 7.43 15.57 21.52
CA THR A 223 6.71 14.29 21.62
C THR A 223 7.48 13.32 22.50
N VAL A 224 6.79 12.41 23.19
CA VAL A 224 7.40 11.23 23.82
C VAL A 224 7.02 9.95 23.08
N LEU A 225 7.98 9.05 22.89
CA LEU A 225 7.81 7.71 22.30
C LEU A 225 8.45 6.67 23.20
N GLY A 226 7.92 5.45 23.22
CA GLY A 226 8.49 4.35 24.00
C GLY A 226 7.49 3.22 24.22
N VAL A 227 7.98 2.08 24.72
CA VAL A 227 7.16 0.89 25.01
C VAL A 227 6.03 1.23 26.00
N GLN A 228 4.96 0.45 25.97
CA GLN A 228 3.84 0.57 26.90
C GLN A 228 4.29 0.47 28.36
N SER A 229 3.62 1.23 29.23
CA SER A 229 3.87 1.20 30.69
C SER A 229 5.27 1.61 31.15
N THR A 230 6.04 2.32 30.32
CA THR A 230 7.40 2.83 30.66
C THR A 230 7.42 4.19 31.37
N GLY A 231 6.25 4.75 31.74
CA GLY A 231 6.16 6.02 32.46
C GLY A 231 6.19 7.29 31.59
N LYS A 232 5.89 7.19 30.29
CA LYS A 232 5.87 8.32 29.33
C LYS A 232 5.02 9.52 29.80
N SER A 233 3.73 9.28 30.04
CA SER A 233 2.79 10.31 30.47
C SER A 233 3.18 10.87 31.85
N THR A 234 3.72 10.03 32.75
CA THR A 234 4.25 10.44 34.06
C THR A 234 5.45 11.38 33.91
N LEU A 235 6.38 11.08 33.00
CA LEU A 235 7.53 11.92 32.68
C LEU A 235 7.07 13.29 32.16
N LEU A 236 6.13 13.33 31.21
CA LEU A 236 5.60 14.58 30.68
C LEU A 236 4.86 15.40 31.73
N ASN A 237 4.00 14.76 32.53
CA ASN A 237 3.27 15.41 33.62
C ASN A 237 4.24 16.04 34.63
N THR A 238 5.32 15.35 34.98
CA THR A 238 6.34 15.86 35.93
C THR A 238 7.15 17.01 35.30
N MET A 239 7.55 16.86 34.03
CA MET A 239 8.41 17.83 33.35
C MET A 239 7.70 19.15 33.06
N PHE A 240 6.45 19.09 32.60
CA PHE A 240 5.71 20.25 32.12
C PHE A 240 4.55 20.68 33.03
N GLY A 241 4.23 19.92 34.09
CA GLY A 241 3.08 20.20 34.95
C GLY A 241 1.73 19.96 34.24
N VAL A 242 1.74 19.11 33.21
CA VAL A 242 0.55 18.77 32.42
C VAL A 242 -0.22 17.60 33.05
N GLN A 243 -1.40 17.30 32.52
CA GLN A 243 -2.33 16.33 33.09
C GLN A 243 -2.79 15.29 32.06
N PHE A 244 -1.84 14.60 31.41
CA PHE A 244 -2.15 13.39 30.66
C PHE A 244 -2.63 12.27 31.59
N ALA A 245 -3.47 11.37 31.09
CA ALA A 245 -3.97 10.23 31.84
C ALA A 245 -2.84 9.23 32.16
N VAL A 246 -2.76 8.75 33.41
CA VAL A 246 -1.65 7.90 33.91
C VAL A 246 -2.11 6.59 34.59
N SER A 247 -3.36 6.15 34.39
CA SER A 247 -3.92 5.03 35.16
C SER A 247 -3.39 3.65 34.71
N SER A 248 -3.03 2.80 35.67
CA SER A 248 -2.46 1.45 35.49
C SER A 248 -3.40 0.40 34.88
N GLY A 249 -4.55 0.79 34.33
CA GLY A 249 -5.48 -0.05 33.58
C GLY A 249 -6.06 0.61 32.33
N ARG A 250 -5.57 1.81 31.98
CA ARG A 250 -5.97 2.55 30.78
C ARG A 250 -4.66 3.09 30.19
N CYS A 251 -4.00 2.26 29.39
CA CYS A 251 -2.85 2.74 28.64
C CYS A 251 -3.34 3.77 27.61
N THR A 252 -2.59 4.86 27.42
CA THR A 252 -2.84 5.81 26.33
C THR A 252 -2.97 5.03 25.03
N ARG A 253 -4.07 5.20 24.30
CA ARG A 253 -4.30 4.60 22.97
C ARG A 253 -4.35 5.71 21.94
N GLY A 254 -3.53 5.65 20.90
CA GLY A 254 -3.35 6.73 19.94
C GLY A 254 -2.35 7.81 20.40
N ALA A 255 -2.58 9.07 20.04
CA ALA A 255 -1.73 10.19 20.43
C ALA A 255 -2.55 11.39 20.85
N PHE A 256 -2.14 12.09 21.90
CA PHE A 256 -2.84 13.24 22.48
C PHE A 256 -1.93 14.45 22.48
N MET A 257 -2.42 15.56 21.94
CA MET A 257 -1.72 16.84 21.94
C MET A 257 -2.27 17.78 23.02
N LEU A 258 -1.39 18.53 23.67
CA LEU A 258 -1.73 19.53 24.67
C LEU A 258 -0.90 20.79 24.39
N LEU A 259 -1.51 21.96 24.54
CA LEU A 259 -0.86 23.24 24.28
C LEU A 259 -0.48 23.97 25.58
N ILE A 260 0.77 24.41 25.68
CA ILE A 260 1.29 25.17 26.82
C ILE A 260 1.71 26.55 26.34
N LYS A 261 1.21 27.61 26.97
CA LYS A 261 1.66 28.98 26.70
C LYS A 261 3.07 29.20 27.27
N VAL A 262 3.99 29.65 26.43
CA VAL A 262 5.36 29.95 26.84
C VAL A 262 5.41 31.31 27.57
N ASN A 263 6.12 31.37 28.70
CA ASN A 263 6.34 32.61 29.43
C ASN A 263 7.16 33.62 28.60
N GLU A 264 6.85 34.91 28.68
CA GLU A 264 7.53 36.02 27.99
C GLU A 264 9.06 35.99 28.05
N VAL A 265 9.64 35.53 29.17
CA VAL A 265 11.11 35.39 29.29
C VAL A 265 11.66 34.33 28.33
N LEU A 266 11.02 33.17 28.28
CA LEU A 266 11.42 32.05 27.43
C LEU A 266 11.01 32.27 25.97
N LYS A 267 9.92 33.00 25.73
CA LYS A 267 9.41 33.35 24.40
C LYS A 267 10.48 34.02 23.54
N LYS A 268 11.23 34.96 24.11
CA LYS A 268 12.34 35.64 23.42
C LYS A 268 13.49 34.68 23.09
N THR A 269 13.76 33.70 23.96
CA THR A 269 14.88 32.78 23.78
C THR A 269 14.56 31.63 22.84
N LEU A 270 13.31 31.15 22.84
CA LEU A 270 12.83 30.04 22.01
C LEU A 270 12.20 30.50 20.68
N ASN A 271 11.96 31.81 20.52
CA ASN A 271 11.24 32.39 19.37
C ASN A 271 9.89 31.70 19.10
N CYS A 272 9.15 31.41 20.18
CA CYS A 272 7.95 30.57 20.15
C CYS A 272 6.90 31.06 21.16
N ASP A 273 5.63 31.08 20.76
CA ASP A 273 4.48 31.50 21.59
C ASP A 273 3.93 30.34 22.44
N PHE A 274 3.86 29.14 21.85
CA PHE A 274 3.29 27.96 22.49
C PHE A 274 4.12 26.70 22.28
N MET A 275 4.22 25.88 23.32
CA MET A 275 4.79 24.54 23.22
C MET A 275 3.66 23.52 23.13
N MET A 276 3.62 22.74 22.05
CA MET A 276 2.72 21.61 21.89
C MET A 276 3.41 20.34 22.40
N ILE A 277 2.81 19.68 23.38
CA ILE A 277 3.29 18.42 23.93
C ILE A 277 2.41 17.30 23.39
N ILE A 278 3.02 16.26 22.81
CA ILE A 278 2.31 15.08 22.30
C ILE A 278 2.69 13.86 23.16
N ASP A 279 1.71 13.31 23.86
CA ASP A 279 1.80 12.01 24.52
C ASP A 279 1.31 10.91 23.58
N THR A 280 1.99 9.78 23.53
CA THR A 280 1.68 8.69 22.60
C THR A 280 1.36 7.39 23.33
N GLU A 281 0.63 6.54 22.63
CA GLU A 281 0.48 5.14 22.96
C GLU A 281 1.84 4.45 23.10
N GLY A 282 1.85 3.40 23.92
CA GLY A 282 2.99 2.53 24.04
C GLY A 282 3.16 1.64 22.83
N LEU A 283 4.34 1.65 22.24
CA LEU A 283 4.68 0.71 21.17
C LEU A 283 4.68 -0.73 21.73
N LYS A 284 4.35 -1.70 20.86
CA LYS A 284 4.31 -3.14 21.13
C LYS A 284 3.39 -3.56 22.28
N SER A 285 2.13 -3.11 22.26
CA SER A 285 1.18 -3.53 23.28
C SER A 285 0.87 -5.04 23.21
N PRO A 286 0.97 -5.80 24.33
CA PRO A 286 0.71 -7.24 24.34
C PRO A 286 -0.67 -7.58 23.80
N ASP A 287 -1.67 -6.74 24.11
CA ASP A 287 -3.07 -6.88 23.73
C ASP A 287 -3.29 -6.83 22.21
N MET A 288 -2.43 -6.10 21.47
CA MET A 288 -2.51 -5.98 20.00
C MET A 288 -1.68 -7.04 19.27
N THR A 289 -0.73 -7.73 19.95
CA THR A 289 0.19 -8.68 19.30
C THR A 289 -0.46 -9.94 18.70
N GLN A 290 -1.73 -10.20 19.00
CA GLN A 290 -2.51 -11.30 18.41
C GLN A 290 -3.08 -10.96 17.02
N LEU A 291 -3.05 -9.70 16.60
CA LEU A 291 -3.48 -9.24 15.27
C LEU A 291 -2.26 -9.00 14.37
N ASP A 292 -2.29 -9.57 13.16
CA ASP A 292 -1.20 -9.52 12.17
C ASP A 292 -0.76 -8.08 11.77
N ASN A 293 -1.59 -7.07 12.05
CA ASN A 293 -1.37 -5.67 11.66
C ASN A 293 -0.86 -4.74 12.78
N SER A 294 -0.64 -5.23 14.01
CA SER A 294 -0.25 -4.38 15.16
C SER A 294 1.02 -3.56 14.93
N TYR A 295 1.98 -4.11 14.19
CA TYR A 295 3.24 -3.43 13.86
C TYR A 295 3.07 -2.32 12.82
N GLU A 296 2.06 -2.40 11.94
CA GLU A 296 1.79 -1.30 11.00
C GLU A 296 1.34 -0.06 11.78
N HIS A 297 0.46 -0.22 12.77
CA HIS A 297 0.01 0.87 13.64
C HIS A 297 1.16 1.53 14.38
N ASP A 298 2.06 0.76 14.99
CA ASP A 298 3.24 1.28 15.69
C ASP A 298 4.15 2.10 14.77
N ASN A 299 4.36 1.62 13.53
CA ASN A 299 5.17 2.31 12.55
C ASN A 299 4.50 3.58 12.01
N GLU A 300 3.19 3.54 11.76
CA GLU A 300 2.40 4.70 11.34
C GLU A 300 2.46 5.79 12.42
N LEU A 301 2.19 5.41 13.67
CA LEU A 301 2.22 6.29 14.83
C LEU A 301 3.61 6.92 15.00
N ALA A 302 4.67 6.10 15.04
CA ALA A 302 6.04 6.58 15.22
C ALA A 302 6.47 7.51 14.08
N THR A 303 6.20 7.15 12.82
CA THR A 303 6.54 7.96 11.64
C THR A 303 5.83 9.31 11.67
N LEU A 304 4.55 9.31 12.02
CA LEU A 304 3.76 10.52 12.14
C LEU A 304 4.29 11.43 13.24
N VAL A 305 4.38 10.94 14.48
CA VAL A 305 4.69 11.80 15.63
C VAL A 305 6.15 12.27 15.59
N VAL A 306 7.09 11.46 15.11
CA VAL A 306 8.47 11.89 14.85
C VAL A 306 8.49 13.00 13.80
N GLY A 307 7.71 12.87 12.72
CA GLY A 307 7.67 13.87 11.66
C GLY A 307 6.99 15.19 12.05
N LEU A 308 6.06 15.14 13.01
CA LEU A 308 5.40 16.32 13.57
C LEU A 308 6.27 17.09 14.57
N SER A 309 7.32 16.45 15.12
CA SER A 309 8.07 16.97 16.26
C SER A 309 9.29 17.78 15.85
N ASP A 310 9.58 18.81 16.63
CA ASP A 310 10.90 19.48 16.62
C ASP A 310 11.89 18.71 17.50
N ILE A 311 11.39 18.14 18.61
CA ILE A 311 12.15 17.21 19.46
C ILE A 311 11.32 15.98 19.85
N THR A 312 11.92 14.80 19.73
CA THR A 312 11.33 13.53 20.12
C THR A 312 12.05 12.97 21.35
N ILE A 313 11.33 12.61 22.40
CA ILE A 313 11.86 11.98 23.61
C ILE A 313 11.64 10.48 23.47
N ILE A 314 12.71 9.69 23.35
CA ILE A 314 12.63 8.22 23.29
C ILE A 314 12.85 7.68 24.70
N ASN A 315 11.75 7.26 25.32
CA ASN A 315 11.70 6.72 26.67
C ASN A 315 11.94 5.20 26.65
N ILE A 316 13.05 4.78 27.26
CA ILE A 316 13.52 3.40 27.33
C ILE A 316 13.51 3.00 28.81
N ALA A 317 12.79 1.92 29.15
CA ALA A 317 12.77 1.42 30.52
C ALA A 317 13.86 0.36 30.73
N MET A 318 14.66 0.53 31.80
CA MET A 318 15.66 -0.44 32.25
C MET A 318 16.76 -0.76 31.22
N GLU A 319 17.83 -1.45 31.62
CA GLU A 319 18.90 -1.92 30.71
C GLU A 319 18.45 -3.13 29.86
N ASN A 320 17.19 -3.16 29.39
CA ASN A 320 16.70 -4.27 28.57
C ASN A 320 17.13 -4.09 27.11
N SER A 321 18.20 -4.79 26.72
CA SER A 321 18.77 -4.71 25.37
C SER A 321 17.80 -5.09 24.24
N THR A 322 16.76 -5.89 24.51
CA THR A 322 15.77 -6.28 23.49
C THR A 322 14.75 -5.17 23.23
N GLU A 323 14.17 -4.58 24.27
CA GLU A 323 13.24 -3.43 24.15
C GLU A 323 13.91 -2.23 23.49
N MET A 324 15.17 -1.99 23.84
CA MET A 324 15.98 -0.96 23.22
C MET A 324 16.11 -1.20 21.71
N LYS A 325 16.52 -2.39 21.28
CA LYS A 325 16.65 -2.71 19.84
C LYS A 325 15.33 -2.56 19.09
N ASP A 326 14.25 -2.95 19.74
CA ASP A 326 12.92 -2.97 19.17
C ASP A 326 12.33 -1.58 18.91
N ILE A 327 12.40 -0.67 19.90
CA ILE A 327 11.97 0.73 19.72
C ILE A 327 12.88 1.42 18.70
N LEU A 328 14.18 1.21 18.81
CA LEU A 328 15.16 1.88 17.95
C LEU A 328 14.96 1.55 16.48
N GLN A 329 14.59 0.33 16.13
CA GLN A 329 14.31 -0.01 14.73
C GLN A 329 13.13 0.78 14.16
N ILE A 330 12.02 0.86 14.89
CA ILE A 330 10.83 1.64 14.49
C ILE A 330 11.22 3.11 14.29
N VAL A 331 11.96 3.65 15.26
CA VAL A 331 12.34 5.07 15.26
C VAL A 331 13.39 5.40 14.19
N VAL A 332 14.36 4.53 13.94
CA VAL A 332 15.36 4.69 12.86
C VAL A 332 14.69 4.74 11.49
N HIS A 333 13.71 3.88 11.22
CA HIS A 333 12.92 3.92 9.99
C HIS A 333 12.11 5.22 9.87
N ALA A 334 11.45 5.66 10.96
CA ALA A 334 10.76 6.95 10.99
C ALA A 334 11.73 8.11 10.65
N PHE A 335 12.93 8.14 11.24
CA PHE A 335 13.92 9.17 10.94
C PHE A 335 14.45 9.11 9.50
N LEU A 336 14.68 7.92 8.95
CA LEU A 336 15.13 7.74 7.55
C LEU A 336 14.14 8.35 6.57
N ARG A 337 12.84 8.13 6.81
CA ARG A 337 11.76 8.75 6.03
C ARG A 337 11.71 10.26 6.23
N MET A 338 11.83 10.75 7.47
CA MET A 338 11.80 12.20 7.73
C MET A 338 12.93 12.96 7.04
N LYS A 339 14.11 12.35 6.96
CA LYS A 339 15.25 12.91 6.22
C LYS A 339 14.94 13.10 4.74
N GLU A 340 14.18 12.21 4.11
CA GLU A 340 13.80 12.36 2.69
C GLU A 340 12.91 13.56 2.45
N VAL A 341 12.00 13.81 3.39
CA VAL A 341 11.15 15.00 3.33
C VAL A 341 11.90 16.27 3.78
N GLY A 342 13.22 16.16 3.99
CA GLY A 342 14.11 17.27 4.29
C GLY A 342 14.09 17.71 5.75
N LYS A 343 13.48 16.94 6.66
CA LYS A 343 13.48 17.21 8.10
C LYS A 343 14.50 16.32 8.82
N LYS A 344 15.29 16.93 9.70
CA LYS A 344 16.14 16.23 10.66
C LYS A 344 15.63 16.54 12.07
N PRO A 345 14.69 15.74 12.61
CA PRO A 345 14.18 15.97 13.95
C PRO A 345 15.27 15.78 15.00
N LYS A 346 15.21 16.51 16.12
CA LYS A 346 16.07 16.29 17.28
C LYS A 346 15.49 15.20 18.18
N CYS A 347 16.34 14.56 18.97
CA CYS A 347 15.92 13.45 19.82
C CYS A 347 16.72 13.40 21.10
N GLN A 348 16.04 13.04 22.17
CA GLN A 348 16.59 12.81 23.49
C GLN A 348 16.24 11.39 23.93
N PHE A 349 17.26 10.56 24.18
CA PHE A 349 17.07 9.25 24.81
C PHE A 349 16.98 9.42 26.32
N VAL A 350 15.94 8.83 26.89
CA VAL A 350 15.68 8.86 28.34
C VAL A 350 15.64 7.43 28.84
N HIS A 351 16.61 7.08 29.66
CA HIS A 351 16.72 5.78 30.31
C HIS A 351 16.07 5.87 31.70
N GLN A 352 14.95 5.19 31.90
CA GLN A 352 14.19 5.16 33.15
C GLN A 352 14.68 4.06 34.09
N ASN A 353 14.55 4.29 35.40
CA ASN A 353 14.85 3.35 36.48
C ASN A 353 16.33 2.92 36.52
N VAL A 354 17.25 3.85 36.28
CA VAL A 354 18.71 3.62 36.34
C VAL A 354 19.19 3.76 37.79
N SER A 355 20.04 2.87 38.28
CA SER A 355 20.57 2.94 39.65
C SER A 355 21.70 3.98 39.77
N ASP A 356 21.66 4.81 40.83
CA ASP A 356 22.53 5.98 41.03
C ASP A 356 24.05 5.68 41.00
N VAL A 357 24.46 4.44 41.29
CA VAL A 357 25.88 4.05 41.46
C VAL A 357 26.59 3.80 40.12
N SER A 358 25.87 3.63 39.00
CA SER A 358 26.46 3.34 37.68
C SER A 358 26.37 4.51 36.68
N ALA A 359 25.59 5.55 36.98
CA ALA A 359 25.07 6.50 35.99
C ALA A 359 26.02 7.62 35.54
N HIS A 360 27.26 7.71 36.03
CA HIS A 360 28.21 8.75 35.59
C HIS A 360 29.57 8.21 35.11
N GLU A 361 30.14 7.17 35.74
CA GLU A 361 31.47 6.66 35.40
C GLU A 361 31.49 5.52 34.36
N LYS A 362 30.40 4.75 34.18
CA LYS A 362 30.29 3.70 33.14
C LYS A 362 29.86 4.23 31.75
N ASN A 363 29.44 5.50 31.69
CA ASN A 363 28.70 6.09 30.58
C ASN A 363 29.43 6.21 29.23
N LEU A 364 30.74 6.44 29.17
CA LEU A 364 31.39 6.71 27.89
C LEU A 364 31.43 5.48 26.98
N ARG A 365 31.77 4.31 27.52
CA ARG A 365 31.79 3.05 26.75
C ARG A 365 30.39 2.62 26.35
N ASP A 366 29.43 2.73 27.27
CA ASP A 366 28.04 2.36 27.01
C ASP A 366 27.39 3.29 25.97
N ARG A 367 27.70 4.59 25.98
CA ARG A 367 27.28 5.55 24.93
C ARG A 367 27.91 5.25 23.58
N GLN A 368 29.18 4.87 23.54
CA GLN A 368 29.86 4.46 22.30
C GLN A 368 29.26 3.19 21.73
N LEU A 369 29.02 2.18 22.57
CA LEU A 369 28.37 0.93 22.18
C LEU A 369 26.94 1.18 21.68
N PHE A 370 26.19 2.04 22.36
CA PHE A 370 24.84 2.43 21.96
C PHE A 370 24.83 3.14 20.60
N LEU A 371 25.76 4.08 20.37
CA LEU A 371 25.90 4.74 19.07
C LEU A 371 26.29 3.76 17.96
N GLN A 372 27.16 2.79 18.26
CA GLN A 372 27.51 1.73 17.31
C GLN A 372 26.28 0.91 16.92
N GLN A 373 25.45 0.50 17.89
CA GLN A 373 24.21 -0.22 17.63
C GLN A 373 23.23 0.63 16.78
N LEU A 374 23.10 1.93 17.06
CA LEU A 374 22.30 2.84 16.25
C LEU A 374 22.80 2.93 14.80
N ASN A 375 24.13 2.99 14.60
CA ASN A 375 24.72 3.01 13.26
C ASN A 375 24.45 1.70 12.51
N GLU A 376 24.59 0.55 13.16
CA GLU A 376 24.31 -0.76 12.58
C GLU A 376 22.84 -0.88 12.14
N MET A 377 21.90 -0.47 13.00
CA MET A 377 20.47 -0.43 12.67
C MET A 377 20.17 0.54 11.53
N THR A 378 20.81 1.71 11.54
CA THR A 378 20.67 2.71 10.47
C THR A 378 21.13 2.14 9.14
N GLN A 379 22.26 1.44 9.10
CA GLN A 379 22.76 0.80 7.89
C GLN A 379 21.81 -0.29 7.39
N ALA A 380 21.28 -1.12 8.28
CA ALA A 380 20.32 -2.16 7.92
C ALA A 380 19.02 -1.56 7.36
N ALA A 381 18.45 -0.57 8.06
CA ALA A 381 17.24 0.12 7.62
C ALA A 381 17.46 0.88 6.30
N ALA A 382 18.60 1.55 6.15
CA ALA A 382 18.98 2.23 4.92
C ALA A 382 19.13 1.27 3.73
N LYS A 383 19.67 0.06 3.94
CA LYS A 383 19.73 -0.96 2.88
C LYS A 383 18.34 -1.42 2.44
N MET A 384 17.44 -1.67 3.38
CA MET A 384 16.05 -2.08 3.08
C MET A 384 15.32 -1.05 2.24
N GLU A 385 15.49 0.22 2.56
CA GLU A 385 14.86 1.31 1.82
C GLU A 385 15.68 1.75 0.59
N LYS A 386 16.77 1.04 0.25
CA LYS A 386 17.69 1.32 -0.88
C LYS A 386 18.43 2.68 -0.80
N LYS A 387 18.67 3.15 0.42
CA LYS A 387 19.29 4.43 0.80
C LYS A 387 20.67 4.27 1.43
N GLU A 388 21.49 3.38 0.88
CA GLU A 388 22.84 3.00 1.39
C GLU A 388 23.84 4.16 1.57
N LYS A 389 23.49 5.38 1.14
CA LYS A 389 24.27 6.59 1.42
C LYS A 389 24.29 6.94 2.91
N ASN A 390 23.27 6.53 3.67
CA ASN A 390 23.19 6.74 5.12
C ASN A 390 23.90 5.60 5.85
N LYS A 391 25.03 5.91 6.50
CA LYS A 391 25.86 4.91 7.19
C LYS A 391 25.88 5.10 8.70
N ASN A 392 25.66 6.33 9.16
CA ASN A 392 25.64 6.68 10.57
C ASN A 392 24.27 7.21 10.96
N PHE A 393 23.89 7.01 12.22
CA PHE A 393 22.65 7.54 12.79
C PHE A 393 22.59 9.07 12.71
N THR A 394 23.74 9.74 12.89
CA THR A 394 23.89 11.19 12.74
C THR A 394 23.71 11.68 11.29
N ASP A 395 23.80 10.80 10.29
CA ASP A 395 23.45 11.17 8.91
C ASP A 395 21.95 11.46 8.82
N VAL A 396 21.15 10.69 9.54
CA VAL A 396 19.69 10.69 9.48
C VAL A 396 19.09 11.74 10.40
N MET A 397 19.78 12.05 11.50
CA MET A 397 19.19 12.73 12.64
C MET A 397 20.20 13.64 13.35
N GLU A 398 19.76 14.76 13.94
CA GLU A 398 20.65 15.66 14.69
C GLU A 398 20.80 15.17 16.15
N TYR A 399 21.80 14.32 16.38
CA TYR A 399 22.06 13.68 17.66
C TYR A 399 23.47 13.98 18.17
N ASN A 400 23.57 14.34 19.45
CA ASN A 400 24.83 14.52 20.16
C ASN A 400 24.94 13.46 21.27
N PRO A 401 25.94 12.54 21.24
CA PRO A 401 26.11 11.51 22.26
C PRO A 401 26.28 12.04 23.69
N ASP A 402 26.82 13.25 23.85
CA ASP A 402 27.12 13.83 25.16
C ASP A 402 25.89 14.44 25.82
N THR A 403 25.00 15.06 25.04
CA THR A 403 23.80 15.75 25.53
C THR A 403 22.51 14.98 25.25
N GLY A 404 22.53 14.03 24.31
CA GLY A 404 21.36 13.32 23.80
C GLY A 404 20.90 12.13 24.63
N ASN A 405 21.59 11.81 25.74
CA ASN A 405 21.19 10.77 26.68
C ASN A 405 20.94 11.35 28.07
N SER A 406 19.85 10.93 28.71
CA SER A 406 19.54 11.25 30.10
C SER A 406 19.17 9.99 30.85
N TYR A 407 19.70 9.84 32.05
CA TYR A 407 19.45 8.70 32.94
C TYR A 407 18.63 9.22 34.11
N ILE A 408 17.44 8.65 34.30
CA ILE A 408 16.50 9.05 35.33
C ILE A 408 16.37 7.89 36.33
N PRO A 409 16.53 8.14 37.63
CA PRO A 409 16.37 7.11 38.66
C PRO A 409 14.91 6.67 38.77
N GLY A 410 14.62 5.66 39.58
CA GLY A 410 13.24 5.21 39.81
C GLY A 410 12.38 6.29 40.47
N LEU A 411 11.10 6.40 40.08
CA LEU A 411 10.15 7.37 40.65
C LEU A 411 9.96 7.18 42.17
N TRP A 412 10.00 5.94 42.63
CA TRP A 412 9.77 5.57 44.03
C TRP A 412 11.09 5.20 44.68
N ASP A 413 11.31 5.71 45.89
CA ASP A 413 12.44 5.33 46.74
C ASP A 413 12.04 4.11 47.58
N GLY A 414 11.97 2.95 46.92
CA GLY A 414 11.51 1.68 47.48
C GLY A 414 10.31 1.07 46.74
N ASN A 415 9.62 0.13 47.39
CA ASN A 415 8.48 -0.57 46.79
C ASN A 415 7.13 0.14 47.11
N PRO A 416 6.35 0.55 46.09
CA PRO A 416 4.98 1.06 46.28
C PRO A 416 4.09 0.04 47.04
N PRO A 417 3.02 0.47 47.73
CA PRO A 417 2.41 1.81 47.69
C PRO A 417 2.90 2.78 48.78
N MET A 418 3.70 2.33 49.75
CA MET A 418 4.15 3.18 50.88
C MET A 418 5.51 3.85 50.66
N ALA A 419 6.15 3.60 49.51
CA ALA A 419 7.42 4.23 49.16
C ALA A 419 7.24 5.73 48.91
N PRO A 420 8.13 6.60 49.44
CA PRO A 420 8.12 8.01 49.11
C PRO A 420 8.58 8.25 47.67
N VAL A 421 8.25 9.42 47.12
CA VAL A 421 8.75 9.85 45.80
C VAL A 421 10.25 10.13 45.92
N ASN A 422 11.03 9.59 44.98
CA ASN A 422 12.47 9.81 44.91
C ASN A 422 12.77 11.27 44.51
N ALA A 423 13.49 12.01 45.36
CA ALA A 423 13.91 13.39 45.06
C ALA A 423 14.83 13.46 43.83
N GLY A 424 15.71 12.46 43.65
CA GLY A 424 16.60 12.35 42.50
C GLY A 424 15.85 12.22 41.17
N TYR A 425 14.63 11.65 41.17
CA TYR A 425 13.78 11.63 39.98
C TYR A 425 13.40 13.04 39.54
N SER A 426 12.97 13.87 40.49
CA SER A 426 12.54 15.24 40.21
C SER A 426 13.70 16.12 39.75
N GLU A 427 14.89 15.95 40.35
CA GLU A 427 16.11 16.65 39.93
C GLU A 427 16.54 16.24 38.52
N ALA A 428 16.57 14.94 38.22
CA ALA A 428 16.92 14.44 36.89
C ALA A 428 15.94 14.91 35.80
N VAL A 429 14.63 14.90 36.09
CA VAL A 429 13.59 15.42 35.17
C VAL A 429 13.75 16.93 34.94
N TYR A 430 14.13 17.68 35.98
CA TYR A 430 14.39 19.12 35.86
C TYR A 430 15.61 19.42 34.99
N GLU A 431 16.70 18.66 35.14
CA GLU A 431 17.88 18.78 34.26
C GLU A 431 17.58 18.37 32.82
N LEU A 432 16.80 17.30 32.62
CA LEU A 432 16.29 16.91 31.31
C LEU A 432 15.48 18.04 30.65
N LYS A 433 14.58 18.70 31.41
CA LYS A 433 13.81 19.86 30.92
C LYS A 433 14.71 21.00 30.46
N LYS A 434 15.75 21.33 31.23
CA LYS A 434 16.72 22.37 30.85
C LYS A 434 17.44 22.02 29.55
N ASN A 435 17.89 20.77 29.43
CA ASN A 435 18.57 20.28 28.24
C ASN A 435 17.67 20.36 26.99
N ILE A 436 16.42 19.88 27.08
CA ILE A 436 15.42 19.98 26.01
C ILE A 436 15.22 21.44 25.58
N ILE A 437 15.01 22.34 26.54
CA ILE A 437 14.86 23.78 26.25
C ILE A 437 16.11 24.34 25.56
N GLN A 438 17.31 23.93 25.98
CA GLN A 438 18.56 24.35 25.36
C GLN A 438 18.73 23.83 23.92
N GLN A 439 18.35 22.58 23.66
CA GLN A 439 18.38 22.01 22.31
C GLN A 439 17.41 22.72 21.37
N LEU A 440 16.22 23.08 21.87
CA LEU A 440 15.22 23.82 21.12
C LEU A 440 15.67 25.25 20.80
N LYS A 441 16.45 25.92 21.66
CA LYS A 441 17.05 27.24 21.36
C LYS A 441 17.99 27.19 20.15
N ASN A 442 18.72 26.10 20.00
CA ASN A 442 19.68 25.90 18.92
C ASN A 442 19.03 25.39 17.63
N CYS A 443 17.71 25.25 17.57
CA CYS A 443 17.04 24.99 16.29
C CYS A 443 17.09 26.26 15.44
N GLU A 444 17.76 26.19 14.29
CA GLU A 444 17.51 27.15 13.22
C GLU A 444 16.02 27.09 12.92
N SER A 445 15.32 28.20 13.17
CA SER A 445 13.87 28.25 13.25
C SER A 445 13.21 27.71 11.98
N THR A 446 12.68 26.48 12.03
CA THR A 446 11.49 26.16 11.26
C THR A 446 10.35 26.84 12.01
N SER A 447 10.13 28.12 11.74
CA SER A 447 9.08 28.91 12.38
C SER A 447 7.70 28.42 11.93
N ASN A 448 7.34 27.21 12.33
CA ASN A 448 6.05 26.61 12.02
C ASN A 448 5.01 27.29 12.90
N ASN A 449 4.20 28.15 12.29
CA ASN A 449 2.97 28.59 12.92
C ASN A 449 1.95 27.41 12.93
N ILE A 450 0.88 27.55 13.71
CA ILE A 450 -0.19 26.52 13.82
C ILE A 450 -0.74 26.14 12.42
N LEU A 451 -0.83 27.09 11.49
CA LEU A 451 -1.35 26.86 10.14
C LEU A 451 -0.41 25.97 9.30
N GLU A 452 0.90 26.19 9.39
CA GLU A 452 1.92 25.37 8.76
C GLU A 452 1.97 23.98 9.37
N PHE A 453 1.88 23.87 10.69
CA PHE A 453 1.74 22.59 11.38
C PHE A 453 0.51 21.81 10.89
N ARG A 454 -0.65 22.47 10.76
CA ARG A 454 -1.87 21.86 10.21
C ARG A 454 -1.66 21.32 8.79
N LYS A 455 -1.05 22.12 7.90
CA LYS A 455 -0.75 21.71 6.52
C LYS A 455 0.20 20.51 6.51
N TRP A 456 1.27 20.60 7.30
CA TRP A 456 2.27 19.55 7.42
C TRP A 456 1.67 18.24 7.95
N MET A 457 0.86 18.31 9.00
CA MET A 457 0.18 17.15 9.59
C MET A 457 -0.74 16.46 8.58
N LYS A 458 -1.51 17.22 7.81
CA LYS A 458 -2.35 16.66 6.75
C LYS A 458 -1.52 15.97 5.66
N SER A 459 -0.47 16.62 5.17
CA SER A 459 0.41 16.05 4.15
C SER A 459 1.13 14.79 4.65
N LEU A 460 1.67 14.83 5.87
CA LEU A 460 2.38 13.72 6.48
C LEU A 460 1.44 12.52 6.72
N TRP A 461 0.24 12.74 7.25
CA TRP A 461 -0.73 11.66 7.44
C TRP A 461 -1.18 11.05 6.12
N THR A 462 -1.40 11.86 5.07
CA THR A 462 -1.68 11.32 3.73
C THR A 462 -0.54 10.43 3.24
N ALA A 463 0.71 10.86 3.37
CA ALA A 463 1.87 10.04 2.99
C ALA A 463 1.94 8.72 3.80
N VAL A 464 1.70 8.77 5.12
CA VAL A 464 1.65 7.57 5.98
C VAL A 464 0.55 6.59 5.54
N LYS A 465 -0.58 7.07 5.00
CA LYS A 465 -1.62 6.17 4.46
C LYS A 465 -1.20 5.46 3.17
N HIS A 466 -0.36 6.09 2.35
CA HIS A 466 0.23 5.46 1.15
C HIS A 466 1.33 4.44 1.48
N GLU A 467 1.89 4.51 2.69
CA GLU A 467 2.94 3.59 3.12
C GLU A 467 2.41 2.16 3.26
N ASN A 468 2.94 1.26 2.44
CA ASN A 468 2.90 -0.17 2.69
C ASN A 468 4.12 -0.49 3.55
N PHE A 469 3.91 -0.61 4.87
CA PHE A 469 4.92 -1.11 5.80
C PHE A 469 5.11 -2.61 5.54
N ILE A 470 5.80 -2.94 4.44
CA ILE A 470 5.96 -4.31 3.91
C ILE A 470 6.65 -5.24 4.91
N PHE A 471 7.33 -4.71 5.93
CA PHE A 471 7.99 -5.49 6.97
C PHE A 471 7.47 -5.13 8.35
N SER A 472 6.81 -6.09 9.00
CA SER A 472 6.66 -6.11 10.46
C SER A 472 8.05 -6.33 11.06
N PHE A 473 8.72 -5.23 11.40
CA PHE A 473 10.14 -5.16 11.78
C PHE A 473 10.44 -5.87 13.12
N ARG A 474 10.33 -7.20 13.17
CA ARG A 474 10.78 -7.98 14.33
C ARG A 474 12.31 -8.00 14.48
N ASN A 475 13.06 -7.66 13.42
CA ASN A 475 14.48 -7.34 13.50
C ASN A 475 14.95 -6.81 12.13
N SER A 476 15.53 -5.62 12.02
CA SER A 476 16.14 -5.17 10.75
C SER A 476 17.28 -6.10 10.28
N LEU A 477 17.86 -6.89 11.18
CA LEU A 477 18.80 -7.97 10.80
C LEU A 477 18.08 -9.19 10.20
N VAL A 478 16.91 -9.56 10.73
CA VAL A 478 16.07 -10.63 10.16
C VAL A 478 15.57 -10.20 8.79
N ALA A 479 15.10 -8.96 8.66
CA ALA A 479 14.63 -8.46 7.37
C ALA A 479 15.79 -8.25 6.37
N ASP A 480 17.02 -7.91 6.78
CA ASP A 480 18.18 -7.86 5.86
C ASP A 480 18.57 -9.27 5.40
N ALA A 481 18.61 -10.23 6.32
CA ALA A 481 18.83 -11.64 6.00
C ALA A 481 17.72 -12.21 5.11
N TYR A 482 16.47 -11.79 5.34
CA TYR A 482 15.30 -12.19 4.55
C TYR A 482 15.36 -11.55 3.16
N MET A 483 15.69 -10.26 3.06
CA MET A 483 15.87 -9.55 1.78
C MET A 483 17.00 -10.16 0.95
N LYS A 484 18.10 -10.59 1.58
CA LYS A 484 19.17 -11.34 0.90
C LYS A 484 18.68 -12.70 0.40
N LEU A 485 17.90 -13.41 1.22
CA LEU A 485 17.27 -14.66 0.82
C LEU A 485 16.33 -14.43 -0.38
N CYS A 486 15.44 -13.43 -0.32
CA CYS A 486 14.59 -13.01 -1.43
C CYS A 486 15.41 -12.66 -2.67
N SER A 487 16.50 -11.90 -2.54
CA SER A 487 17.33 -11.53 -3.69
C SER A 487 17.97 -12.74 -4.36
N LYS A 488 18.49 -13.69 -3.57
CA LYS A 488 19.03 -14.95 -4.09
C LYS A 488 17.93 -15.81 -4.70
N PHE A 489 16.79 -15.89 -4.05
CA PHE A 489 15.62 -16.62 -4.51
C PHE A 489 15.11 -16.09 -5.85
N ASN A 490 14.89 -14.77 -5.95
CA ASN A 490 14.45 -14.11 -7.17
C ASN A 490 15.44 -14.33 -8.32
N LYS A 491 16.74 -14.35 -8.04
CA LYS A 491 17.75 -14.70 -9.04
C LYS A 491 17.57 -16.14 -9.53
N TRP A 492 17.34 -17.09 -8.64
CA TRP A 492 17.14 -18.48 -9.03
C TRP A 492 15.81 -18.71 -9.75
N GLU A 493 14.73 -18.09 -9.28
CA GLU A 493 13.43 -18.05 -9.96
C GLU A 493 13.60 -17.51 -11.38
N TRP A 494 14.35 -16.42 -11.55
CA TRP A 494 14.65 -15.86 -12.87
C TRP A 494 15.43 -16.84 -13.77
N GLU A 495 16.47 -17.49 -13.24
CA GLU A 495 17.24 -18.49 -14.00
C GLU A 495 16.34 -19.65 -14.45
N PHE A 496 15.40 -20.06 -13.61
CA PHE A 496 14.42 -21.10 -13.92
C PHE A 496 13.45 -20.66 -15.02
N ARG A 497 12.78 -19.50 -14.86
CA ARG A 497 11.83 -18.98 -15.86
C ARG A 497 12.50 -18.76 -17.21
N LYS A 498 13.72 -18.20 -17.22
CA LYS A 498 14.51 -18.01 -18.45
C LYS A 498 14.79 -19.33 -19.15
N ALA A 499 15.16 -20.37 -18.41
CA ALA A 499 15.42 -21.69 -18.99
C ALA A 499 14.15 -22.30 -19.59
N MET A 500 13.02 -22.20 -18.89
CA MET A 500 11.74 -22.68 -19.40
C MET A 500 11.26 -21.90 -20.63
N TYR A 501 11.45 -20.59 -20.66
CA TYR A 501 11.15 -19.76 -21.83
C TYR A 501 11.94 -20.21 -23.08
N ILE A 502 13.26 -20.38 -22.95
CA ILE A 502 14.11 -20.87 -24.04
C ILE A 502 13.65 -22.27 -24.48
N TRP A 503 13.29 -23.12 -23.52
CA TRP A 503 12.78 -24.46 -23.79
C TRP A 503 11.47 -24.40 -24.60
N VAL A 504 10.52 -23.54 -24.22
CA VAL A 504 9.25 -23.35 -24.93
C VAL A 504 9.48 -22.86 -26.35
N ILE A 505 10.31 -21.84 -26.58
CA ILE A 505 10.60 -21.36 -27.95
C ILE A 505 11.11 -22.49 -28.83
N ASN A 506 12.03 -23.31 -28.30
CA ASN A 506 12.55 -24.46 -29.03
C ASN A 506 11.46 -25.49 -29.32
N ALA A 507 10.56 -25.73 -28.36
CA ALA A 507 9.42 -26.64 -28.53
C ALA A 507 8.40 -26.11 -29.56
N GLU A 508 8.05 -24.82 -29.52
CA GLU A 508 7.18 -24.17 -30.50
C GLU A 508 7.78 -24.20 -31.91
N THR A 509 9.09 -24.02 -32.02
CA THR A 509 9.83 -24.16 -33.29
C THR A 509 9.75 -25.61 -33.80
N ARG A 510 9.89 -26.60 -32.91
CA ARG A 510 9.71 -28.02 -33.24
C ARG A 510 8.27 -28.34 -33.67
N ILE A 511 7.26 -27.78 -33.00
CA ILE A 511 5.84 -27.92 -33.37
C ILE A 511 5.57 -27.27 -34.73
N SER A 512 6.12 -26.09 -34.97
CA SER A 512 5.98 -25.36 -36.24
C SER A 512 6.58 -26.13 -37.42
N ASN A 513 7.71 -26.81 -37.20
CA ASN A 513 8.40 -27.62 -38.21
C ASN A 513 7.87 -29.05 -38.35
N PHE A 514 6.95 -29.48 -37.49
CA PHE A 514 6.37 -30.82 -37.50
C PHE A 514 5.63 -31.11 -38.82
N GLY A 515 6.05 -32.19 -39.50
CA GLY A 515 5.49 -32.63 -40.80
C GLY A 515 6.07 -31.97 -42.05
N SER A 516 7.17 -31.20 -41.94
CA SER A 516 7.91 -30.69 -43.11
C SER A 516 8.90 -31.73 -43.68
N VAL A 517 9.22 -31.67 -44.98
CA VAL A 517 10.07 -32.66 -45.70
C VAL A 517 11.45 -32.87 -45.06
N ALA A 518 11.95 -31.89 -44.29
CA ALA A 518 13.25 -31.95 -43.62
C ALA A 518 13.22 -32.64 -42.23
N ALA A 519 12.06 -32.77 -41.60
CA ALA A 519 11.92 -33.36 -40.27
C ALA A 519 11.23 -34.73 -40.35
N LYS A 520 12.00 -35.78 -40.63
CA LYS A 520 11.54 -37.16 -40.42
C LYS A 520 11.41 -37.43 -38.92
N SER A 521 10.31 -37.03 -38.30
CA SER A 521 9.94 -37.50 -36.96
C SER A 521 9.40 -38.93 -37.07
N GLU A 522 9.80 -39.82 -36.15
CA GLU A 522 9.32 -41.21 -36.08
C GLU A 522 7.82 -41.33 -35.73
N LEU A 523 7.20 -40.22 -35.28
CA LEU A 523 5.79 -40.13 -34.88
C LEU A 523 4.92 -39.56 -36.00
N SER A 524 3.80 -40.23 -36.29
CA SER A 524 2.82 -39.86 -37.32
C SER A 524 1.70 -38.93 -36.83
N ASP A 525 1.44 -38.84 -35.52
CA ASP A 525 0.39 -38.01 -34.92
C ASP A 525 0.96 -36.82 -34.13
N LEU A 526 0.41 -35.63 -34.38
CA LEU A 526 0.74 -34.39 -33.67
C LEU A 526 0.41 -34.50 -32.18
N ARG A 527 -0.65 -35.23 -31.82
CA ARG A 527 -1.07 -35.41 -30.43
C ARG A 527 -0.03 -36.19 -29.61
N ASP A 528 0.55 -37.22 -30.20
CA ASP A 528 1.61 -38.02 -29.57
C ASP A 528 2.89 -37.21 -29.43
N PHE A 529 3.22 -36.38 -30.43
CA PHE A 529 4.37 -35.48 -30.37
C PHE A 529 4.23 -34.41 -29.27
N ILE A 530 3.03 -33.84 -29.09
CA ILE A 530 2.76 -32.91 -27.99
C ILE A 530 2.81 -33.61 -26.63
N SER A 531 2.31 -34.84 -26.53
CA SER A 531 2.43 -35.65 -25.31
C SER A 531 3.89 -35.89 -24.93
N GLN A 532 4.74 -36.18 -25.93
CA GLN A 532 6.19 -36.30 -25.73
C GLN A 532 6.80 -34.98 -25.25
N LEU A 533 6.48 -33.85 -25.87
CA LEU A 533 6.97 -32.54 -25.43
C LEU A 533 6.51 -32.19 -24.00
N LYS A 534 5.27 -32.52 -23.63
CA LYS A 534 4.78 -32.35 -22.25
C LYS A 534 5.57 -33.21 -21.25
N SER A 535 5.95 -34.42 -21.63
CA SER A 535 6.81 -35.29 -20.82
C SER A 535 8.24 -34.73 -20.70
N GLU A 536 8.84 -34.27 -21.80
CA GLU A 536 10.15 -33.60 -21.81
C GLU A 536 10.13 -32.34 -20.90
N ALA A 537 9.09 -31.50 -21.00
CA ALA A 537 8.90 -30.35 -20.13
C ALA A 537 8.83 -30.75 -18.65
N ALA A 538 8.07 -31.79 -18.32
CA ALA A 538 7.94 -32.28 -16.93
C ALA A 538 9.30 -32.72 -16.36
N THR A 539 10.15 -33.37 -17.18
CA THR A 539 11.51 -33.76 -16.75
C THR A 539 12.41 -32.55 -16.49
N GLU A 540 12.37 -31.53 -17.36
CA GLU A 540 13.14 -30.29 -17.17
C GLU A 540 12.67 -29.48 -15.95
N LEU A 541 11.34 -29.35 -15.77
CA LEU A 541 10.73 -28.69 -14.62
C LEU A 541 11.16 -29.37 -13.30
N THR A 542 11.20 -30.70 -13.27
CA THR A 542 11.63 -31.48 -12.10
C THR A 542 13.13 -31.31 -11.83
N GLY A 543 13.95 -31.23 -12.89
CA GLY A 543 15.39 -30.95 -12.80
C GLY A 543 15.65 -29.59 -12.17
N TRP A 544 14.92 -28.55 -12.60
CA TRP A 544 15.02 -27.21 -12.03
C TRP A 544 14.50 -27.11 -10.61
N GLU A 545 13.35 -27.72 -10.29
CA GLU A 545 12.84 -27.78 -8.91
C GLU A 545 13.89 -28.36 -7.96
N THR A 546 14.52 -29.47 -8.36
CA THR A 546 15.58 -30.12 -7.57
C THR A 546 16.78 -29.20 -7.39
N LYS A 547 17.19 -28.49 -8.45
CA LYS A 547 18.30 -27.52 -8.40
C LYS A 547 18.00 -26.35 -7.46
N LEU A 548 16.78 -25.80 -7.51
CA LEU A 548 16.33 -24.72 -6.62
C LEU A 548 16.29 -25.15 -5.16
N LEU A 549 15.76 -26.35 -4.88
CA LEU A 549 15.74 -26.92 -3.53
C LEU A 549 17.16 -27.16 -2.99
N ASN A 550 18.10 -27.56 -3.84
CA ASN A 550 19.51 -27.71 -3.45
C ASN A 550 20.18 -26.36 -3.18
N ASN A 551 19.97 -25.36 -4.05
CA ASN A 551 20.47 -23.99 -3.81
C ASN A 551 19.95 -23.42 -2.49
N LEU A 552 18.67 -23.64 -2.17
CA LEU A 552 18.07 -23.24 -0.91
C LEU A 552 18.74 -23.96 0.28
N LYS A 553 18.97 -25.28 0.18
CA LYS A 553 19.69 -26.04 1.21
C LYS A 553 21.13 -25.54 1.41
N GLU A 554 21.84 -25.18 0.34
CA GLU A 554 23.19 -24.63 0.43
C GLU A 554 23.23 -23.24 1.05
N TYR A 555 22.25 -22.39 0.75
CA TYR A 555 22.13 -21.06 1.35
C TYR A 555 22.03 -21.14 2.87
N PHE A 556 21.17 -22.03 3.40
CA PHE A 556 21.01 -22.22 4.86
C PHE A 556 22.20 -22.92 5.55
N LYS A 557 23.18 -23.44 4.80
CA LYS A 557 24.44 -23.95 5.37
C LYS A 557 25.49 -22.86 5.62
N GLN A 558 25.27 -21.64 5.12
CA GLN A 558 26.22 -20.53 5.27
C GLN A 558 26.18 -19.97 6.69
N THR A 559 27.35 -19.67 7.27
CA THR A 559 27.49 -19.09 8.61
C THR A 559 27.54 -17.55 8.61
N GLU A 560 27.75 -16.92 7.44
CA GLU A 560 27.83 -15.47 7.28
C GLU A 560 26.45 -14.82 7.10
N GLY A 561 26.31 -13.53 7.47
CA GLY A 561 25.14 -12.72 7.11
C GLY A 561 23.85 -12.99 7.91
N HIS A 562 23.95 -13.59 9.10
CA HIS A 562 22.82 -13.89 10.00
C HIS A 562 21.74 -14.83 9.41
N VAL A 563 22.11 -15.76 8.52
CA VAL A 563 21.18 -16.70 7.87
C VAL A 563 20.34 -17.53 8.86
N HIS A 564 20.90 -17.88 10.03
CA HIS A 564 20.17 -18.57 11.11
C HIS A 564 18.91 -17.82 11.59
N LEU A 565 18.83 -16.50 11.42
CA LEU A 565 17.67 -15.69 11.82
C LEU A 565 16.45 -15.89 10.92
N VAL A 566 16.66 -16.41 9.69
CA VAL A 566 15.60 -16.64 8.70
C VAL A 566 15.28 -18.12 8.48
N GLU A 567 15.85 -19.02 9.27
CA GLU A 567 15.63 -20.47 9.16
C GLU A 567 14.14 -20.83 9.22
N ARG A 568 13.33 -20.09 10.00
CA ARG A 568 11.88 -20.29 10.09
C ARG A 568 11.14 -20.15 8.75
N TYR A 569 11.70 -19.39 7.80
CA TYR A 569 11.11 -19.14 6.49
C TYR A 569 11.51 -20.20 5.45
N ARG A 570 12.42 -21.12 5.79
CA ARG A 570 12.93 -22.14 4.87
C ARG A 570 11.81 -22.99 4.26
N GLU A 571 10.82 -23.36 5.06
CA GLU A 571 9.68 -24.16 4.61
C GLU A 571 8.77 -23.36 3.66
N GLU A 572 8.58 -22.06 3.91
CA GLU A 572 7.82 -21.17 3.05
C GLU A 572 8.46 -21.02 1.67
N PHE A 573 9.78 -20.79 1.60
CA PHE A 573 10.50 -20.75 0.32
C PHE A 573 10.51 -22.10 -0.39
N SER A 574 10.61 -23.21 0.35
CA SER A 574 10.47 -24.56 -0.22
C SER A 574 9.10 -24.76 -0.86
N ASN A 575 8.03 -24.30 -0.21
CA ASN A 575 6.67 -24.32 -0.77
C ASN A 575 6.54 -23.36 -1.96
N SER A 576 7.19 -22.21 -1.92
CA SER A 576 7.22 -21.25 -3.03
C SER A 576 7.88 -21.84 -4.29
N ILE A 577 8.94 -22.65 -4.14
CA ILE A 577 9.55 -23.38 -5.27
C ILE A 577 8.56 -24.36 -5.89
N LYS A 578 7.82 -25.11 -5.08
CA LYS A 578 6.80 -26.05 -5.56
C LYS A 578 5.68 -25.33 -6.30
N ASN A 579 5.23 -24.19 -5.76
CA ASN A 579 4.20 -23.36 -6.40
C ASN A 579 4.71 -22.78 -7.73
N LEU A 580 5.94 -22.27 -7.76
CA LEU A 580 6.58 -21.77 -8.98
C LEU A 580 6.66 -22.87 -10.04
N ARG A 581 7.04 -24.10 -9.67
CA ARG A 581 7.04 -25.26 -10.58
C ARG A 581 5.65 -25.56 -11.15
N GLN A 582 4.60 -25.51 -10.33
CA GLN A 582 3.22 -25.72 -10.79
C GLN A 582 2.73 -24.60 -11.74
N GLN A 583 3.11 -23.35 -11.45
CA GLN A 583 2.80 -22.20 -12.32
C GLN A 583 3.48 -22.33 -13.68
N GLU A 584 4.79 -22.62 -13.69
CA GLU A 584 5.55 -22.82 -14.92
C GLU A 584 5.04 -24.03 -15.70
N GLU A 585 4.72 -25.14 -15.03
CA GLU A 585 4.11 -26.31 -15.68
C GLU A 585 2.80 -25.96 -16.39
N SER A 586 1.92 -25.22 -15.70
CA SER A 586 0.65 -24.78 -16.27
C SER A 586 0.86 -23.86 -17.47
N SER A 587 1.80 -22.91 -17.36
CA SER A 587 2.15 -21.98 -18.45
C SER A 587 2.68 -22.71 -19.68
N VAL A 588 3.66 -23.60 -19.49
CA VAL A 588 4.28 -24.38 -20.58
C VAL A 588 3.25 -25.29 -21.24
N ILE A 589 2.40 -25.98 -20.46
CA ILE A 589 1.34 -26.83 -21.00
C ILE A 589 0.35 -26.01 -21.82
N ASN A 590 -0.05 -24.83 -21.35
CA ASN A 590 -0.95 -23.96 -22.08
C ASN A 590 -0.32 -23.47 -23.39
N GLN A 591 0.93 -23.02 -23.37
CA GLN A 591 1.66 -22.56 -24.56
C GLN A 591 1.85 -23.67 -25.59
N LEU A 592 2.25 -24.88 -25.17
CA LEU A 592 2.35 -26.04 -26.06
C LEU A 592 1.00 -26.41 -26.67
N THR A 593 -0.08 -26.30 -25.89
CA THR A 593 -1.44 -26.59 -26.36
C THR A 593 -1.91 -25.52 -27.34
N ALA A 594 -1.68 -24.24 -27.05
CA ALA A 594 -1.97 -23.12 -27.96
C ALA A 594 -1.16 -23.22 -29.27
N ALA A 595 0.12 -23.57 -29.21
CA ALA A 595 0.95 -23.80 -30.40
C ALA A 595 0.45 -24.98 -31.23
N ALA A 596 -0.01 -26.06 -30.58
CA ALA A 596 -0.62 -27.20 -31.24
C ALA A 596 -1.96 -26.84 -31.90
N ASP A 597 -2.82 -26.12 -31.17
CA ASP A 597 -4.12 -25.66 -31.64
C ASP A 597 -3.95 -24.66 -32.80
N ASN A 598 -2.95 -23.78 -32.76
CA ASN A 598 -2.61 -22.91 -33.88
C ASN A 598 -2.15 -23.72 -35.10
N LYS A 599 -1.32 -24.76 -34.91
CA LYS A 599 -0.88 -25.63 -36.01
C LYS A 599 -2.03 -26.44 -36.60
N GLN A 600 -2.95 -26.91 -35.76
CA GLN A 600 -4.14 -27.65 -36.16
C GLN A 600 -5.16 -26.71 -36.82
N GLY A 601 -5.39 -25.53 -36.26
CA GLY A 601 -6.20 -24.46 -36.80
C GLY A 601 -5.72 -24.03 -38.18
N ILE A 602 -4.42 -23.85 -38.40
CA ILE A 602 -3.84 -23.58 -39.74
C ILE A 602 -4.08 -24.74 -40.71
N LYS A 603 -4.17 -26.00 -40.25
CA LYS A 603 -4.53 -27.17 -41.08
C LYS A 603 -6.03 -27.33 -41.32
N GLU A 604 -6.87 -26.86 -40.40
CA GLU A 604 -8.33 -27.00 -40.45
C GLU A 604 -9.00 -25.79 -41.10
N LEU A 605 -8.44 -24.58 -40.99
CA LEU A 605 -8.93 -23.35 -41.62
C LEU A 605 -9.12 -23.50 -43.14
N PRO A 606 -8.17 -24.11 -43.91
CA PRO A 606 -8.37 -24.38 -45.32
C PRO A 606 -9.52 -25.38 -45.57
N LYS A 607 -9.70 -26.37 -44.70
CA LYS A 607 -10.78 -27.37 -44.82
C LYS A 607 -12.15 -26.77 -44.50
N ILE A 608 -12.21 -25.87 -43.52
CA ILE A 608 -13.43 -25.13 -43.14
C ILE A 608 -13.78 -24.14 -44.26
N GLN A 609 -12.79 -23.40 -44.78
CA GLN A 609 -12.96 -22.55 -45.96
C GLN A 609 -13.39 -23.37 -47.19
N GLU A 610 -12.81 -24.55 -47.43
CA GLU A 610 -13.19 -25.45 -48.52
C GLU A 610 -14.62 -25.99 -48.34
N ASN A 611 -15.00 -26.39 -47.13
CA ASN A 611 -16.36 -26.87 -46.83
C ASN A 611 -17.41 -25.75 -46.97
N HIS A 612 -17.14 -24.55 -46.43
CA HIS A 612 -18.02 -23.40 -46.61
C HIS A 612 -18.10 -22.97 -48.09
N THR A 613 -16.99 -23.03 -48.82
CA THR A 613 -16.96 -22.79 -50.27
C THR A 613 -17.79 -23.84 -51.02
N LYS A 614 -17.68 -25.12 -50.67
CA LYS A 614 -18.49 -26.21 -51.27
C LYS A 614 -19.99 -26.01 -51.02
N GLU A 615 -20.40 -25.61 -49.83
CA GLU A 615 -21.80 -25.32 -49.52
C GLU A 615 -22.32 -24.11 -50.31
N ILE A 616 -21.51 -23.05 -50.45
CA ILE A 616 -21.83 -21.88 -51.29
C ILE A 616 -21.93 -22.28 -52.77
N VAL A 617 -20.99 -23.07 -53.29
CA VAL A 617 -21.02 -23.58 -54.68
C VAL A 617 -22.25 -24.44 -54.92
N LYS A 618 -22.62 -25.30 -53.96
CA LYS A 618 -23.84 -26.12 -54.03
C LYS A 618 -25.09 -25.24 -54.08
N ALA A 619 -25.17 -24.21 -53.24
CA ALA A 619 -26.27 -23.25 -53.25
C ALA A 619 -26.35 -22.44 -54.56
N VAL A 620 -25.20 -22.05 -55.13
CA VAL A 620 -25.13 -21.41 -56.46
C VAL A 620 -25.61 -22.36 -57.56
N CYS A 621 -25.19 -23.63 -57.55
CA CYS A 621 -25.64 -24.62 -58.53
C CYS A 621 -27.15 -24.87 -58.44
N SER A 622 -27.69 -25.03 -57.24
CA SER A 622 -29.14 -25.16 -57.03
C SER A 622 -29.91 -23.93 -57.53
N LEU A 623 -29.37 -22.72 -57.28
CA LEU A 623 -29.97 -21.49 -57.79
C LEU A 623 -29.96 -21.42 -59.32
N ILE A 624 -28.91 -21.91 -59.98
CA ILE A 624 -28.85 -21.97 -61.46
C ILE A 624 -29.94 -22.91 -61.99
N ASP A 625 -30.11 -24.09 -61.38
CA ASP A 625 -31.12 -25.06 -61.79
C ASP A 625 -32.55 -24.52 -61.58
N GLU A 626 -32.81 -23.86 -60.44
CA GLU A 626 -34.08 -23.17 -60.15
C GLU A 626 -34.37 -22.04 -61.17
N CYS A 627 -33.40 -21.16 -61.41
CA CYS A 627 -33.57 -20.06 -62.38
C CYS A 627 -33.81 -20.56 -63.81
N ARG A 628 -33.20 -21.70 -64.21
CA ARG A 628 -33.36 -22.30 -65.54
C ARG A 628 -34.69 -23.03 -65.73
N THR A 629 -35.28 -23.55 -64.65
CA THR A 629 -36.54 -24.30 -64.70
C THR A 629 -37.77 -23.39 -64.66
N GLU A 630 -37.66 -22.21 -64.04
CA GLU A 630 -38.79 -21.29 -63.91
C GLU A 630 -38.88 -20.20 -65.01
N LYS A 631 -37.75 -19.71 -65.57
CA LYS A 631 -37.76 -18.58 -66.54
C LYS A 631 -36.60 -18.63 -67.55
N ASP A 632 -36.89 -18.94 -68.81
CA ASP A 632 -35.88 -19.06 -69.89
C ASP A 632 -35.16 -17.74 -70.29
N GLN A 633 -35.62 -16.57 -69.82
CA GLN A 633 -34.98 -15.26 -70.04
C GLN A 633 -35.12 -14.36 -68.80
N MET A 634 -34.11 -14.35 -67.93
CA MET A 634 -33.99 -13.38 -66.82
C MET A 634 -33.01 -12.26 -67.17
N THR A 635 -33.31 -11.05 -66.67
CA THR A 635 -32.40 -9.90 -66.75
C THR A 635 -31.32 -9.95 -65.67
N ASP A 636 -30.20 -9.28 -65.90
CA ASP A 636 -29.09 -9.18 -64.94
C ASP A 636 -29.49 -8.64 -63.57
N LEU A 637 -30.54 -7.81 -63.52
CA LEU A 637 -31.05 -7.18 -62.31
C LEU A 637 -31.88 -8.16 -61.48
N GLU A 638 -32.60 -9.07 -62.14
CA GLU A 638 -33.33 -10.17 -61.50
C GLU A 638 -32.35 -11.24 -60.99
N LEU A 639 -31.34 -11.62 -61.79
CA LEU A 639 -30.29 -12.56 -61.38
C LEU A 639 -29.51 -12.08 -60.15
N ASN A 640 -29.19 -10.78 -60.08
CA ASN A 640 -28.57 -10.19 -58.90
C ASN A 640 -29.45 -10.33 -57.66
N LYS A 641 -30.76 -10.09 -57.79
CA LYS A 641 -31.72 -10.15 -56.68
C LYS A 641 -31.87 -11.58 -56.14
N GLU A 642 -31.96 -12.56 -57.02
CA GLU A 642 -32.05 -13.98 -56.63
C GLU A 642 -30.73 -14.47 -56.00
N PHE A 643 -29.58 -14.08 -56.56
CA PHE A 643 -28.27 -14.36 -55.96
C PHE A 643 -28.13 -13.76 -54.57
N ASP A 644 -28.55 -12.50 -54.38
CA ASP A 644 -28.49 -11.82 -53.09
C ASP A 644 -29.36 -12.50 -52.03
N GLN A 645 -30.56 -12.96 -52.40
CA GLN A 645 -31.45 -13.70 -51.51
C GLN A 645 -30.84 -15.05 -51.10
N MET A 646 -30.29 -15.81 -52.06
CA MET A 646 -29.58 -17.06 -51.80
C MET A 646 -28.35 -16.83 -50.91
N TRP A 647 -27.56 -15.79 -51.19
CA TRP A 647 -26.35 -15.45 -50.44
C TRP A 647 -26.65 -15.14 -48.98
N ILE A 648 -27.68 -14.33 -48.72
CA ILE A 648 -28.11 -13.99 -47.35
C ILE A 648 -28.62 -15.24 -46.61
N LYS A 649 -29.44 -16.07 -47.27
CA LYS A 649 -29.98 -17.30 -46.69
C LYS A 649 -28.86 -18.28 -46.34
N THR A 650 -27.91 -18.48 -47.25
CA THR A 650 -26.77 -19.39 -47.08
C THR A 650 -25.83 -18.91 -45.97
N LEU A 651 -25.49 -17.61 -45.94
CA LEU A 651 -24.67 -17.04 -44.86
C LEU A 651 -25.32 -17.16 -43.47
N ASN A 652 -26.65 -17.07 -43.36
CA ASN A 652 -27.35 -17.20 -42.08
C ASN A 652 -27.41 -18.65 -41.56
N THR A 653 -27.30 -19.65 -42.45
CA THR A 653 -27.19 -21.07 -42.08
C THR A 653 -25.78 -21.49 -41.66
N LEU A 654 -24.76 -20.68 -41.94
CA LEU A 654 -23.38 -20.96 -41.54
C LEU A 654 -23.15 -20.45 -40.10
N THR A 655 -22.66 -21.31 -39.21
CA THR A 655 -22.32 -20.95 -37.83
C THR A 655 -20.93 -20.32 -37.75
N PHE A 656 -20.83 -19.08 -37.28
CA PHE A 656 -19.56 -18.39 -37.03
C PHE A 656 -19.36 -18.17 -35.53
N THR A 657 -18.25 -18.64 -34.97
CA THR A 657 -17.84 -18.35 -33.58
C THR A 657 -17.11 -17.02 -33.52
N ALA A 658 -17.75 -15.98 -32.98
CA ALA A 658 -17.11 -14.68 -32.76
C ALA A 658 -16.24 -14.70 -31.50
N GLN A 659 -14.98 -14.27 -31.61
CA GLN A 659 -14.10 -14.02 -30.45
C GLN A 659 -14.45 -12.68 -29.80
N LYS A 660 -14.42 -12.61 -28.47
CA LYS A 660 -14.68 -11.36 -27.72
C LYS A 660 -13.39 -10.53 -27.61
N PRO A 661 -13.47 -9.20 -27.74
CA PRO A 661 -12.31 -8.33 -27.51
C PRO A 661 -11.90 -8.36 -26.04
N SER A 662 -10.60 -8.53 -25.78
CA SER A 662 -9.99 -8.46 -24.45
C SER A 662 -9.46 -7.05 -24.15
N ASP A 663 -9.54 -6.61 -22.89
CA ASP A 663 -8.95 -5.35 -22.41
C ASP A 663 -7.48 -5.58 -22.00
N ILE A 664 -6.57 -5.30 -22.92
CA ILE A 664 -5.13 -5.56 -22.75
C ILE A 664 -4.50 -4.57 -21.77
N PHE A 665 -5.02 -3.35 -21.66
CA PHE A 665 -4.50 -2.36 -20.71
C PHE A 665 -4.65 -2.81 -19.27
N THR A 666 -5.77 -3.45 -18.93
CA THR A 666 -6.00 -3.99 -17.59
C THR A 666 -4.99 -5.09 -17.26
N SER A 667 -4.73 -6.01 -18.20
CA SER A 667 -3.70 -7.05 -18.00
C SER A 667 -2.29 -6.48 -17.87
N VAL A 668 -1.90 -5.55 -18.75
CA VAL A 668 -0.58 -4.90 -18.70
C VAL A 668 -0.39 -4.15 -17.38
N SER A 669 -1.43 -3.44 -16.92
CA SER A 669 -1.38 -2.73 -15.64
C SER A 669 -1.22 -3.67 -14.45
N HIS A 670 -1.83 -4.86 -14.49
CA HIS A 670 -1.66 -5.88 -13.46
C HIS A 670 -0.22 -6.40 -13.40
N HIS A 671 0.36 -6.76 -14.54
CA HIS A 671 1.74 -7.24 -14.64
C HIS A 671 2.77 -6.19 -14.21
N LEU A 672 2.57 -4.93 -14.59
CA LEU A 672 3.43 -3.82 -14.17
C LEU A 672 3.43 -3.63 -12.64
N ARG A 673 2.27 -3.77 -11.99
CA ARG A 673 2.15 -3.66 -10.53
C ARG A 673 2.83 -4.81 -9.80
N LEU A 674 2.62 -6.03 -10.26
CA LEU A 674 3.32 -7.20 -9.70
C LEU A 674 4.83 -7.01 -9.78
N ASN A 675 5.33 -6.53 -10.93
CA ASN A 675 6.74 -6.25 -11.15
C ASN A 675 7.29 -5.14 -10.22
N LEU A 676 6.48 -4.14 -9.85
CA LEU A 676 6.93 -3.02 -9.00
C LEU A 676 6.58 -3.18 -7.51
N SER A 677 5.84 -4.22 -7.13
CA SER A 677 5.33 -4.44 -5.76
C SER A 677 6.42 -4.41 -4.68
N TYR A 678 7.59 -4.98 -4.96
CA TYR A 678 8.72 -5.04 -4.03
C TYR A 678 9.51 -3.73 -3.91
N LYS A 679 9.18 -2.69 -4.70
CA LYS A 679 9.87 -1.38 -4.66
C LYS A 679 9.30 -0.42 -3.61
N GLY A 680 8.20 -0.78 -2.94
CA GLY A 680 7.63 -0.02 -1.83
C GLY A 680 6.60 1.04 -2.23
N SER A 681 6.24 1.88 -1.27
CA SER A 681 5.17 2.88 -1.32
C SER A 681 5.43 4.00 -2.33
N HIS A 682 6.65 4.53 -2.41
CA HIS A 682 7.01 5.58 -3.38
C HIS A 682 6.76 5.15 -4.83
N ALA A 683 7.09 3.90 -5.16
CA ALA A 683 6.79 3.36 -6.49
C ALA A 683 5.28 3.18 -6.74
N SER A 684 4.53 2.82 -5.70
CA SER A 684 3.08 2.66 -5.76
C SER A 684 2.35 4.01 -5.91
N GLU A 685 2.83 5.05 -5.23
CA GLU A 685 2.35 6.42 -5.36
C GLU A 685 2.53 6.93 -6.80
N LEU A 686 3.75 6.86 -7.32
CA LEU A 686 4.08 7.25 -8.70
C LEU A 686 3.27 6.47 -9.75
N LEU A 687 3.05 5.16 -9.51
CA LEU A 687 2.18 4.35 -10.35
C LEU A 687 0.73 4.83 -10.37
N SER A 688 0.26 5.40 -9.26
CA SER A 688 -1.11 5.87 -9.10
C SER A 688 -1.35 7.29 -9.60
N GLU A 689 -0.30 8.08 -9.83
CA GLU A 689 -0.40 9.46 -10.32
C GLU A 689 -0.90 9.57 -11.77
N LYS A 690 -0.60 8.57 -12.61
CA LYS A 690 -0.89 8.60 -14.05
C LYS A 690 -1.58 7.34 -14.51
N ARG A 691 -2.54 7.49 -15.43
CA ARG A 691 -3.19 6.35 -16.07
C ARG A 691 -2.25 5.75 -17.11
N LEU A 692 -2.17 4.42 -17.15
CA LEU A 692 -1.32 3.72 -18.13
C LEU A 692 -1.67 4.12 -19.59
N VAL A 693 -2.96 4.35 -19.86
CA VAL A 693 -3.47 4.82 -21.16
C VAL A 693 -2.87 6.17 -21.58
N GLU A 694 -2.49 7.02 -20.62
CA GLU A 694 -1.89 8.35 -20.86
C GLU A 694 -0.36 8.29 -20.95
N CYS A 695 0.24 7.17 -20.59
CA CYS A 695 1.69 6.96 -20.65
C CYS A 695 2.12 6.55 -22.07
N GLY A 696 3.33 6.91 -22.49
CA GLY A 696 3.90 6.47 -23.78
C GLY A 696 3.45 7.26 -25.02
N LEU A 697 2.78 8.40 -24.88
CA LEU A 697 2.23 9.19 -25.99
C LEU A 697 3.23 10.17 -26.64
N GLN A 698 4.28 10.54 -25.91
CA GLN A 698 5.30 11.51 -26.32
C GLN A 698 6.68 10.95 -26.02
N THR A 699 7.73 11.44 -26.68
CA THR A 699 9.13 11.07 -26.38
C THR A 699 9.43 11.15 -24.89
N PHE A 700 10.00 10.08 -24.34
CA PHE A 700 10.36 10.02 -22.93
C PHE A 700 11.42 11.09 -22.60
N ASN A 701 11.12 12.00 -21.68
CA ASN A 701 12.04 13.03 -21.23
C ASN A 701 12.14 12.97 -19.70
N PHE A 702 13.31 12.65 -19.17
CA PHE A 702 13.54 12.63 -17.73
C PHE A 702 13.80 14.06 -17.20
N LEU A 703 12.78 14.66 -16.57
CA LEU A 703 12.89 15.90 -15.80
C LEU A 703 12.82 15.55 -14.31
N ILE A 704 13.90 15.75 -13.57
CA ILE A 704 13.89 15.67 -12.11
C ILE A 704 13.07 16.84 -11.58
N LYS A 705 11.87 16.59 -11.04
CA LYS A 705 11.12 17.64 -10.33
C LYS A 705 11.80 17.88 -8.97
N GLY A 706 12.50 19.01 -8.84
CA GLY A 706 13.09 19.46 -7.58
C GLY A 706 13.33 20.98 -7.58
N ARG A 707 13.32 21.59 -6.38
CA ARG A 707 13.47 23.05 -6.12
C ARG A 707 14.71 23.76 -6.73
N PHE A 708 15.54 23.07 -7.51
CA PHE A 708 16.74 23.59 -8.19
C PHE A 708 16.57 23.82 -9.71
N ASP A 709 15.35 23.74 -10.22
CA ASP A 709 15.01 23.74 -11.66
C ASP A 709 15.45 24.98 -12.45
N GLU A 710 15.59 26.17 -11.83
CA GLU A 710 16.00 27.39 -12.55
C GLU A 710 17.51 27.50 -12.74
N ALA A 711 18.32 27.03 -11.79
CA ALA A 711 19.77 27.16 -11.85
C ALA A 711 20.42 26.18 -12.85
N PHE A 712 19.88 24.96 -12.95
CA PHE A 712 20.42 23.94 -13.86
C PHE A 712 19.99 24.13 -15.33
N LYS A 713 18.84 24.76 -15.59
CA LYS A 713 18.41 25.11 -16.96
C LYS A 713 19.38 26.07 -17.64
N ASN A 714 19.88 27.07 -16.90
CA ASN A 714 20.83 28.05 -17.43
C ASN A 714 22.22 27.47 -17.74
N ILE A 715 22.61 26.37 -17.08
CA ILE A 715 23.89 25.69 -17.31
C ILE A 715 23.79 24.65 -18.45
N LYS A 716 22.65 23.94 -18.57
CA LYS A 716 22.42 22.97 -19.67
C LYS A 716 22.39 23.61 -21.06
N GLY A 717 21.85 24.83 -21.17
CA GLY A 717 21.82 25.59 -22.44
C GLY A 717 23.21 25.94 -23.00
N LEU A 718 24.27 25.85 -22.19
CA LEU A 718 25.62 26.24 -22.58
C LEU A 718 26.53 25.07 -23.02
N LEU A 719 26.17 23.80 -22.76
CA LEU A 719 27.15 22.69 -22.80
C LEU A 719 26.75 21.40 -23.57
N ASN A 720 25.58 21.27 -24.18
CA ASN A 720 25.19 20.06 -24.97
C ASN A 720 25.52 18.71 -24.29
N LEU A 721 25.41 18.63 -22.96
CA LEU A 721 25.66 17.41 -22.20
C LEU A 721 24.37 16.59 -22.12
N ILE A 722 24.30 15.50 -22.90
CA ILE A 722 23.22 14.51 -22.83
C ILE A 722 23.36 13.75 -21.49
N ASP A 723 22.28 13.67 -20.72
CA ASP A 723 22.28 12.95 -19.44
C ASP A 723 22.50 11.45 -19.68
N PRO A 724 23.51 10.81 -19.06
CA PRO A 724 23.76 9.37 -19.21
C PRO A 724 22.54 8.51 -18.89
N ARG A 725 21.65 8.98 -18.00
CA ARG A 725 20.41 8.29 -17.65
C ARG A 725 19.38 8.32 -18.77
N GLN A 726 19.34 9.42 -19.53
CA GLN A 726 18.46 9.53 -20.70
C GLN A 726 18.94 8.59 -21.81
N GLN A 727 20.25 8.48 -22.04
CA GLN A 727 20.80 7.53 -23.03
C GLN A 727 20.48 6.07 -22.68
N ILE A 728 20.55 5.71 -21.39
CA ILE A 728 20.15 4.37 -20.92
C ILE A 728 18.65 4.16 -21.15
N ALA A 729 17.81 5.13 -20.78
CA ALA A 729 16.37 5.07 -21.00
C ALA A 729 16.02 4.91 -22.49
N ASP A 730 16.64 5.70 -23.37
CA ASP A 730 16.43 5.66 -24.82
C ASP A 730 16.86 4.30 -25.41
N SER A 731 17.97 3.73 -24.94
CA SER A 731 18.44 2.39 -25.33
C SER A 731 17.49 1.27 -24.89
N ILE A 732 16.89 1.41 -23.70
CA ILE A 732 15.88 0.47 -23.21
C ILE A 732 14.61 0.58 -24.05
N ILE A 733 14.11 1.80 -24.26
CA ILE A 733 12.93 2.07 -25.08
C ILE A 733 13.11 1.52 -26.49
N ALA A 734 14.27 1.73 -27.11
CA ALA A 734 14.58 1.21 -28.44
C ALA A 734 14.44 -0.32 -28.50
N SER A 735 15.06 -1.06 -27.58
CA SER A 735 14.97 -2.53 -27.59
C SER A 735 13.57 -3.06 -27.29
N CYS A 736 12.80 -2.40 -26.41
CA CYS A 736 11.41 -2.77 -26.21
C CYS A 736 10.55 -2.44 -27.44
N THR A 737 10.85 -1.35 -28.15
CA THR A 737 10.16 -0.97 -29.39
C THR A 737 10.45 -1.97 -30.51
N ASP A 738 11.69 -2.44 -30.63
CA ASP A 738 12.08 -3.48 -31.59
C ASP A 738 11.33 -4.79 -31.30
N PHE A 739 11.27 -5.21 -30.03
CA PHE A 739 10.52 -6.40 -29.61
C PHE A 739 9.02 -6.31 -29.95
N VAL A 740 8.38 -5.18 -29.62
CA VAL A 740 6.96 -4.94 -29.97
C VAL A 740 6.77 -4.98 -31.48
N SER A 741 7.65 -4.33 -32.24
CA SER A 741 7.59 -4.27 -33.70
C SER A 741 7.74 -5.65 -34.34
N ASP A 742 8.61 -6.51 -33.80
CA ASP A 742 8.78 -7.88 -34.29
C ASP A 742 7.59 -8.76 -33.93
N LYS A 743 6.98 -8.56 -32.76
CA LYS A 743 5.74 -9.24 -32.38
C LYS A 743 4.56 -8.84 -33.25
N MET A 744 4.42 -7.55 -33.59
CA MET A 744 3.36 -7.10 -34.51
C MET A 744 3.47 -7.68 -35.92
N LYS A 745 4.66 -8.08 -36.36
CA LYS A 745 4.84 -8.78 -37.65
C LYS A 745 4.36 -10.24 -37.58
N SER A 746 4.29 -10.81 -36.38
CA SER A 746 3.74 -12.15 -36.19
C SER A 746 2.21 -12.07 -36.25
N LYS A 747 1.57 -12.89 -37.09
CA LYS A 747 0.10 -12.89 -37.29
C LYS A 747 -0.67 -13.54 -36.13
N ASN A 748 -0.20 -13.36 -34.91
CA ASN A 748 -0.75 -13.99 -33.71
C ASN A 748 -1.54 -12.97 -32.88
N SER A 749 -2.41 -13.44 -31.98
CA SER A 749 -3.05 -12.60 -30.96
C SER A 749 -2.06 -12.28 -29.84
N TYR A 750 -2.33 -11.20 -29.10
CA TYR A 750 -1.64 -10.85 -27.85
C TYR A 750 -1.73 -11.98 -26.81
N ASP A 751 -0.64 -12.21 -26.09
CA ASP A 751 -0.54 -13.08 -24.91
C ASP A 751 0.15 -12.33 -23.75
N ASP A 752 -0.24 -12.63 -22.51
CA ASP A 752 0.32 -11.96 -21.32
C ASP A 752 1.83 -12.18 -21.13
N THR A 753 2.40 -13.20 -21.77
CA THR A 753 3.85 -13.40 -21.80
C THR A 753 4.58 -12.28 -22.55
N ASP A 754 3.93 -11.62 -23.52
CA ASP A 754 4.53 -10.52 -24.28
C ASP A 754 4.85 -9.32 -23.38
N ILE A 755 3.97 -9.00 -22.41
CA ILE A 755 4.23 -7.89 -21.48
C ILE A 755 5.23 -8.28 -20.39
N GLN A 756 5.22 -9.54 -19.94
CA GLN A 756 6.21 -10.05 -19.00
C GLN A 756 7.62 -9.96 -19.59
N GLU A 757 7.77 -10.26 -20.88
CA GLU A 757 9.05 -10.14 -21.60
C GLU A 757 9.53 -8.68 -21.70
N ILE A 758 8.62 -7.74 -21.99
CA ILE A 758 8.97 -6.32 -22.00
C ILE A 758 9.47 -5.86 -20.63
N LEU A 759 8.74 -6.20 -19.56
CA LEU A 759 9.14 -5.84 -18.20
C LEU A 759 10.49 -6.46 -17.83
N HIS A 760 10.76 -7.68 -18.30
CA HIS A 760 12.03 -8.36 -18.13
C HIS A 760 13.17 -7.65 -18.86
N ILE A 761 13.01 -7.29 -20.15
CA ILE A 761 14.02 -6.55 -20.93
C ILE A 761 14.39 -5.24 -20.22
N VAL A 762 13.38 -4.54 -19.70
CA VAL A 762 13.58 -3.30 -18.93
C VAL A 762 14.39 -3.58 -17.66
N ASP A 763 14.00 -4.59 -16.87
CA ASP A 763 14.70 -4.95 -15.64
C ASP A 763 16.15 -5.40 -15.87
N GLU A 764 16.40 -6.22 -16.89
CA GLU A 764 17.74 -6.69 -17.24
C GLU A 764 18.68 -5.52 -17.55
N LYS A 765 18.23 -4.61 -18.42
CA LYS A 765 19.03 -3.45 -18.82
C LYS A 765 19.21 -2.43 -17.70
N LEU A 766 18.20 -2.24 -16.84
CA LEU A 766 18.33 -1.37 -15.67
C LEU A 766 19.29 -1.95 -14.63
N ASN A 767 19.28 -3.26 -14.40
CA ASN A 767 20.18 -3.92 -13.45
C ASN A 767 21.64 -3.94 -13.94
N ASN A 768 21.87 -3.99 -15.26
CA ASN A 768 23.20 -3.95 -15.87
C ASN A 768 23.77 -2.53 -16.01
N ALA A 769 22.99 -1.49 -15.71
CA ALA A 769 23.45 -0.11 -15.81
C ALA A 769 24.42 0.24 -14.66
N ALA A 770 25.59 0.79 -14.99
CA ALA A 770 26.59 1.24 -14.01
C ALA A 770 26.17 2.48 -13.19
N VAL A 771 25.00 3.07 -13.49
CA VAL A 771 24.51 4.31 -12.88
C VAL A 771 23.44 3.98 -11.84
N LYS A 772 23.55 4.57 -10.64
CA LYS A 772 22.54 4.43 -9.57
C LYS A 772 21.24 5.12 -10.00
N LEU A 773 20.25 4.34 -10.45
CA LEU A 773 18.96 4.82 -10.94
C LEU A 773 18.03 5.18 -9.77
N ASN A 774 17.27 6.28 -9.91
CA ASN A 774 16.23 6.65 -8.94
C ASN A 774 14.94 5.85 -9.22
N ILE A 775 14.17 5.54 -8.17
CA ILE A 775 12.88 4.85 -8.26
C ILE A 775 11.94 5.59 -9.22
N GLU A 776 11.94 6.94 -9.18
CA GLU A 776 11.14 7.78 -10.09
C GLU A 776 11.42 7.53 -11.57
N LEU A 777 12.69 7.35 -11.93
CA LEU A 777 13.10 7.10 -13.31
C LEU A 777 12.66 5.70 -13.75
N GLU A 778 12.89 4.70 -12.91
CA GLU A 778 12.51 3.31 -13.19
C GLU A 778 10.99 3.17 -13.38
N VAL A 779 10.20 3.73 -12.45
CA VAL A 779 8.73 3.67 -12.51
C VAL A 779 8.21 4.42 -13.74
N SER A 780 8.71 5.64 -13.98
CA SER A 780 8.30 6.44 -15.14
C SER A 780 8.64 5.77 -16.47
N LEU A 781 9.82 5.13 -16.55
CA LEU A 781 10.27 4.42 -17.75
C LEU A 781 9.41 3.18 -18.02
N LYS A 782 9.16 2.35 -16.99
CA LYS A 782 8.28 1.18 -17.09
C LYS A 782 6.86 1.58 -17.46
N GLN A 783 6.28 2.60 -16.83
CA GLN A 783 4.96 3.14 -17.22
C GLN A 783 4.93 3.61 -18.68
N HIS A 784 5.98 4.31 -19.13
CA HIS A 784 6.08 4.81 -20.50
C HIS A 784 6.09 3.65 -21.50
N ILE A 785 6.94 2.65 -21.29
CA ILE A 785 7.09 1.49 -22.19
C ILE A 785 5.83 0.63 -22.17
N CYS A 786 5.30 0.31 -20.98
CA CYS A 786 4.07 -0.49 -20.86
C CYS A 786 2.86 0.22 -21.48
N GLY A 787 2.75 1.54 -21.34
CA GLY A 787 1.68 2.32 -21.97
C GLY A 787 1.75 2.32 -23.50
N PHE A 788 2.96 2.39 -24.05
CA PHE A 788 3.20 2.22 -25.49
C PHE A 788 2.87 0.79 -25.95
N ALA A 789 3.43 -0.22 -25.29
CA ALA A 789 3.24 -1.62 -25.66
C ALA A 789 1.76 -2.05 -25.57
N ALA A 790 1.04 -1.64 -24.52
CA ALA A 790 -0.38 -1.94 -24.36
C ALA A 790 -1.22 -1.41 -25.54
N ARG A 791 -0.90 -0.22 -26.07
CA ARG A 791 -1.60 0.33 -27.26
C ARG A 791 -1.36 -0.52 -28.50
N GLU A 792 -0.09 -0.83 -28.76
CA GLU A 792 0.25 -1.64 -29.94
C GLU A 792 -0.36 -3.04 -29.82
N PHE A 793 -0.25 -3.69 -28.67
CA PHE A 793 -0.85 -5.01 -28.47
C PHE A 793 -2.38 -5.01 -28.52
N GLN A 794 -3.04 -3.97 -28.01
CA GLN A 794 -4.49 -3.80 -28.16
C GLN A 794 -4.87 -3.76 -29.64
N LYS A 795 -4.15 -2.96 -30.43
CA LYS A 795 -4.36 -2.87 -31.87
C LYS A 795 -4.08 -4.21 -32.58
N MET A 796 -2.98 -4.88 -32.25
CA MET A 796 -2.63 -6.19 -32.79
C MET A 796 -3.72 -7.24 -32.52
N HIS A 797 -4.29 -7.24 -31.31
CA HIS A 797 -5.39 -8.13 -30.94
C HIS A 797 -6.68 -7.80 -31.69
N GLU A 798 -7.01 -6.52 -31.84
CA GLU A 798 -8.16 -6.05 -32.63
C GLU A 798 -8.02 -6.40 -34.12
N ASP A 799 -6.86 -6.11 -34.72
CA ASP A 799 -6.52 -6.44 -36.11
C ASP A 799 -6.58 -7.97 -36.32
N PHE A 800 -6.09 -8.77 -35.38
CA PHE A 800 -6.18 -10.23 -35.42
C PHE A 800 -7.63 -10.73 -35.41
N ILE A 801 -8.50 -10.13 -34.59
CA ILE A 801 -9.93 -10.46 -34.56
C ILE A 801 -10.60 -10.10 -35.90
N GLU A 802 -10.27 -8.95 -36.49
CA GLU A 802 -10.83 -8.50 -37.77
C GLU A 802 -10.36 -9.36 -38.95
N GLU A 803 -9.06 -9.69 -39.04
CA GLU A 803 -8.49 -10.51 -40.11
C GLU A 803 -9.00 -11.95 -40.09
N ASN A 804 -9.28 -12.49 -38.90
CA ASN A 804 -9.76 -13.86 -38.72
C ASN A 804 -11.30 -13.96 -38.63
N ASP A 805 -12.04 -12.87 -38.88
CA ASP A 805 -13.49 -12.92 -39.04
C ASP A 805 -13.87 -13.62 -40.36
N LEU A 806 -14.23 -14.91 -40.22
CA LEU A 806 -14.69 -15.79 -41.30
C LEU A 806 -15.85 -15.17 -42.11
N LYS A 807 -16.71 -14.35 -41.50
CA LYS A 807 -17.85 -13.72 -42.17
C LYS A 807 -17.40 -12.59 -43.11
N SER A 808 -16.49 -11.74 -42.65
CA SER A 808 -15.89 -10.66 -43.46
C SER A 808 -15.10 -11.21 -44.65
N CYS A 809 -14.36 -12.31 -44.46
CA CYS A 809 -13.60 -12.95 -45.54
C CYS A 809 -14.49 -13.53 -46.66
N LEU A 810 -15.59 -14.20 -46.31
CA LEU A 810 -16.56 -14.70 -47.30
C LEU A 810 -17.26 -13.57 -48.06
N GLN A 811 -17.58 -12.46 -47.37
CA GLN A 811 -18.24 -11.30 -47.99
C GLN A 811 -17.37 -10.65 -49.07
N LYS A 812 -16.05 -10.61 -48.90
CA LYS A 812 -15.09 -10.11 -49.92
C LYS A 812 -15.13 -10.91 -51.24
N HIS A 813 -15.57 -12.17 -51.20
CA HIS A 813 -15.64 -13.05 -52.37
C HIS A 813 -17.02 -13.05 -53.05
N LYS A 814 -18.03 -12.39 -52.46
CA LYS A 814 -19.42 -12.36 -52.94
C LYS A 814 -19.54 -11.95 -54.41
N GLU A 815 -18.88 -10.86 -54.80
CA GLU A 815 -18.95 -10.33 -56.16
C GLU A 815 -18.39 -11.32 -57.18
N ARG A 816 -17.32 -12.04 -56.82
CA ARG A 816 -16.74 -13.07 -57.67
C ARG A 816 -17.69 -14.24 -57.87
N PHE A 817 -18.35 -14.71 -56.81
CA PHE A 817 -19.38 -15.75 -56.90
C PHE A 817 -20.60 -15.31 -57.72
N CYS A 818 -20.99 -14.03 -57.61
CA CYS A 818 -22.10 -13.46 -58.38
C CYS A 818 -21.80 -13.36 -59.88
N SER A 819 -20.62 -12.83 -60.23
CA SER A 819 -20.16 -12.75 -61.63
C SER A 819 -20.11 -14.14 -62.27
N ASN A 820 -19.53 -15.09 -61.54
CA ASN A 820 -19.43 -16.48 -61.94
C ASN A 820 -20.78 -17.18 -62.12
N PHE A 821 -21.76 -16.89 -61.25
CA PHE A 821 -23.15 -17.37 -61.36
C PHE A 821 -23.79 -16.90 -62.66
N LYS A 822 -23.64 -15.62 -63.00
CA LYS A 822 -24.16 -15.04 -64.25
C LYS A 822 -23.51 -15.63 -65.49
N ASP A 823 -22.18 -15.75 -65.48
CA ASP A 823 -21.42 -16.35 -66.59
C ASP A 823 -21.91 -17.78 -66.86
N LEU A 824 -22.12 -18.58 -65.81
CA LEU A 824 -22.63 -19.95 -65.94
C LEU A 824 -24.11 -20.02 -66.33
N PHE A 825 -24.93 -19.02 -65.97
CA PHE A 825 -26.32 -18.94 -66.40
C PHE A 825 -26.43 -18.67 -67.91
N TYR A 826 -25.59 -17.78 -68.47
CA TYR A 826 -25.63 -17.38 -69.88
C TYR A 826 -24.85 -18.32 -70.84
N GLU A 827 -23.76 -18.97 -70.40
CA GLU A 827 -23.01 -19.94 -71.23
C GLU A 827 -23.70 -21.32 -71.25
N ARG A 828 -24.59 -21.56 -72.23
CA ARG A 828 -25.39 -22.79 -72.36
C ARG A 828 -24.62 -24.11 -72.57
N ASP A 829 -23.33 -24.10 -72.97
CA ASP A 829 -22.62 -25.29 -73.48
C ASP A 829 -21.24 -25.60 -72.84
N TRP A 830 -20.86 -24.96 -71.73
CA TRP A 830 -19.53 -25.16 -71.11
C TRP A 830 -19.56 -25.68 -69.66
N TYR A 831 -20.72 -26.18 -69.24
CA TYR A 831 -21.06 -26.52 -67.85
C TYR A 831 -20.07 -27.51 -67.20
N SER A 832 -19.58 -28.52 -67.92
CA SER A 832 -18.70 -29.55 -67.32
C SER A 832 -17.21 -29.18 -67.22
N ARG A 833 -16.70 -28.16 -67.95
CA ARG A 833 -15.27 -27.82 -67.91
C ARG A 833 -14.92 -26.74 -66.89
N LYS A 834 -15.79 -25.74 -66.69
CA LYS A 834 -15.54 -24.64 -65.73
C LYS A 834 -15.72 -25.07 -64.27
N LEU A 835 -16.60 -26.04 -63.98
CA LEU A 835 -16.82 -26.59 -62.62
C LEU A 835 -15.55 -27.24 -62.01
N LYS A 836 -14.61 -27.72 -62.84
CA LYS A 836 -13.29 -28.22 -62.39
C LYS A 836 -12.28 -27.11 -62.08
N MET A 837 -12.53 -25.85 -62.44
CA MET A 837 -11.68 -24.70 -62.11
C MET A 837 -12.14 -23.95 -60.84
N TRP A 838 -13.24 -24.38 -60.21
CA TRP A 838 -13.80 -23.76 -59.01
C TRP A 838 -13.36 -24.43 -57.70
N VAL A 839 -12.86 -25.66 -57.77
CA VAL A 839 -12.17 -26.38 -56.68
C VAL A 839 -10.68 -26.10 -56.81
#